data_AF-A0A2A5DFW3-F1
#
_entry.id   AF-A0A2A5DFW3-F1
#
_cell.length_a   1.000
_cell.length_b   1.000
_cell.length_c   1.000
_cell.angle_alpha   90.00
_cell.angle_beta   90.00
_cell.angle_gamma   90.00
#
_symmetry.space_group_name_H-M   'P 1'
#
loop_
_entity.id
_entity.type
_entity.pdbx_description
1 polymer ?
#
loop_
_entity_poly.entity_id
_entity_poly.type
_entity_poly.pdbx_seq_one_letter_code
_entity_poly.pdbx_strand_id
1 'polypeptide(L)'
;MKRNFIITLLSISFGLLFANDDKKYLNNFVKLEIKIKENPKGSKFNKNDHFYQDYIDNNNLLYVPAIIVDKNLIITRYQFLQKSDIEKATLILNNGSKIDCKPFGLLRKYPFQVFKTSIKLEFSKIKEEQITKGKKYSVISPLIYENKLYFKTNHFSFDSYFQPHQKNNLIIPLKIGYHYDFYSPFSLLLNEEKKPTSIISQKIYKDPNKKSWFNPKEMNIISYDEIKKIKTEINNQIHNSIFFVHIFFKVKTNGGSYNSSSDSLFDANTSEAKIVGYNLDNEGNILIPYLIPTDKVKQIKKIEIITKTKKFTANFVGYYKNFHGIKVQCKELKSNSLLINKSYQLGREDLFFTVPISWTSATDYYFELHPNFSIEKKLDVNNRFIFMPIENSPAKNAFYISTKGKIIAFQTHLKITQYLIKTQSQDDYYDPKYEFLTINHITDEINQNNFELNIKPETSEAQSKNWFGVNIQALSKTMLEKLNASTVTSQGQIGCLINNVYENSPAHKIGIKPLDIILSFEKENGQSFDIDMENQQNKYQRYPFPLRKNTIMNKLSKFEPGKILKVKFVREGKILTKIFTVEKAPKDYKTADKFICKEIGLHIKDLTYEVRQSFNIKLDESGIIVSKVVRGKPAFIHRVYNLDIIKKINGKIINSVQEFKEIYEKALTLEEKVLNLQVNSLGKSHIIKIKL
;
A
#
# COMPACT_ATOMS: atom_id res chain seq x y z
N MET A 1 -33.76 -34.94 -20.26
CA MET A 1 -34.10 -35.30 -21.65
C MET A 1 -34.02 -34.13 -22.65
N LYS A 2 -34.56 -32.92 -22.37
CA LYS A 2 -34.51 -31.79 -23.33
C LYS A 2 -33.11 -31.19 -23.63
N ARG A 3 -32.11 -31.39 -22.75
CA ARG A 3 -30.73 -30.91 -22.95
C ARG A 3 -29.92 -31.79 -23.92
N ASN A 4 -30.19 -33.11 -23.94
CA ASN A 4 -29.51 -34.07 -24.81
C ASN A 4 -29.97 -33.94 -26.27
N PHE A 5 -31.24 -33.60 -26.51
CA PHE A 5 -31.80 -33.48 -27.87
C PHE A 5 -31.28 -32.25 -28.64
N ILE A 6 -30.97 -31.16 -27.93
CA ILE A 6 -30.44 -29.93 -28.53
C ILE A 6 -28.99 -30.12 -29.00
N ILE A 7 -28.20 -30.98 -28.33
CA ILE A 7 -26.78 -31.20 -28.67
C ILE A 7 -26.61 -32.27 -29.76
N THR A 8 -27.49 -33.27 -29.82
CA THR A 8 -27.53 -34.20 -30.97
C THR A 8 -27.90 -33.50 -32.28
N LEU A 9 -28.73 -32.45 -32.24
CA LEU A 9 -28.93 -31.56 -33.40
C LEU A 9 -27.73 -30.65 -33.67
N LEU A 10 -27.04 -30.14 -32.64
CA LEU A 10 -25.82 -29.31 -32.80
C LEU A 10 -24.67 -30.04 -33.51
N SER A 11 -24.53 -31.36 -33.32
CA SER A 11 -23.55 -32.17 -34.08
C SER A 11 -23.88 -32.32 -35.57
N ILE A 12 -25.12 -32.07 -35.99
CA ILE A 12 -25.56 -32.22 -37.38
C ILE A 12 -25.56 -30.86 -38.11
N SER A 13 -25.64 -29.73 -37.39
CA SER A 13 -25.77 -28.38 -37.97
C SER A 13 -24.49 -27.52 -37.93
N PHE A 14 -23.51 -27.84 -37.09
CA PHE A 14 -22.20 -27.19 -37.10
C PHE A 14 -21.23 -28.02 -37.94
N GLY A 15 -20.83 -27.51 -39.10
CA GLY A 15 -19.98 -28.20 -40.08
C GLY A 15 -18.81 -28.98 -39.49
N LEU A 16 -19.03 -30.28 -39.25
CA LEU A 16 -18.02 -31.33 -39.17
C LEU A 16 -17.53 -31.64 -40.60
N LEU A 17 -17.07 -30.62 -41.32
CA LEU A 17 -16.45 -30.79 -42.63
C LEU A 17 -14.93 -30.67 -42.44
N PHE A 18 -14.31 -31.79 -42.10
CA PHE A 18 -12.87 -31.92 -42.25
C PHE A 18 -12.57 -32.11 -43.74
N ALA A 19 -11.68 -31.30 -44.32
CA ALA A 19 -10.97 -31.76 -45.50
C ALA A 19 -10.20 -33.03 -45.10
N ASN A 20 -10.09 -34.03 -45.99
CA ASN A 20 -9.40 -35.29 -45.67
C ASN A 20 -7.95 -35.05 -45.17
N ASP A 21 -7.32 -33.96 -45.60
CA ASP A 21 -5.96 -33.57 -45.17
C ASP A 21 -5.89 -33.02 -43.74
N ASP A 22 -6.94 -32.38 -43.24
CA ASP A 22 -6.99 -31.83 -41.87
C ASP A 22 -7.06 -32.95 -40.82
N LYS A 23 -7.68 -34.10 -41.16
CA LYS A 23 -7.78 -35.28 -40.27
C LYS A 23 -6.42 -35.80 -39.82
N LYS A 24 -5.38 -35.66 -40.65
CA LYS A 24 -4.02 -36.12 -40.34
C LYS A 24 -3.44 -35.44 -39.09
N TYR A 25 -3.81 -34.19 -38.85
CA TYR A 25 -3.30 -33.40 -37.73
C TYR A 25 -4.13 -33.54 -36.45
N LEU A 26 -5.32 -34.14 -36.53
CA LEU A 26 -6.14 -34.47 -35.36
C LEU A 26 -5.44 -35.46 -34.42
N ASN A 27 -4.53 -36.30 -34.95
CA ASN A 27 -3.72 -37.22 -34.15
C ASN A 27 -2.74 -36.51 -33.20
N ASN A 28 -2.45 -35.22 -33.43
CA ASN A 28 -1.67 -34.44 -32.47
C ASN A 28 -2.49 -34.08 -31.24
N PHE A 29 -3.81 -33.99 -31.36
CA PHE A 29 -4.70 -33.72 -30.25
C PHE A 29 -5.08 -35.03 -29.56
N VAL A 30 -4.96 -35.03 -28.25
CA VAL A 30 -5.20 -36.17 -27.38
C VAL A 30 -5.95 -35.71 -26.15
N LYS A 31 -6.58 -36.65 -25.44
CA LYS A 31 -7.32 -36.36 -24.21
C LYS A 31 -6.45 -36.73 -23.01
N LEU A 32 -6.32 -35.83 -22.04
CA LEU A 32 -5.62 -36.09 -20.79
C LEU A 32 -6.66 -36.25 -19.67
N GLU A 33 -6.65 -37.40 -19.03
CA GLU A 33 -7.46 -37.72 -17.84
C GLU A 33 -6.58 -37.56 -16.60
N ILE A 34 -6.99 -36.69 -15.66
CA ILE A 34 -6.25 -36.39 -14.44
C ILE A 34 -7.14 -36.72 -13.24
N LYS A 35 -6.72 -37.68 -12.43
CA LYS A 35 -7.34 -37.97 -11.13
C LYS A 35 -6.72 -37.07 -10.08
N ILE A 36 -7.54 -36.21 -9.48
CA ILE A 36 -7.14 -35.25 -8.44
C ILE A 36 -7.35 -35.92 -7.08
N LYS A 37 -6.42 -35.73 -6.15
CA LYS A 37 -6.55 -36.26 -4.78
C LYS A 37 -7.72 -35.58 -4.06
N GLU A 38 -8.52 -36.37 -3.34
CA GLU A 38 -9.51 -35.85 -2.41
C GLU A 38 -8.79 -35.01 -1.35
N ASN A 39 -9.04 -33.69 -1.36
CA ASN A 39 -8.53 -32.69 -0.40
C ASN A 39 -7.18 -32.00 -0.75
N PRO A 40 -7.11 -31.19 -1.82
CA PRO A 40 -6.07 -30.18 -1.95
C PRO A 40 -6.41 -29.03 -0.99
N LYS A 41 -5.95 -29.13 0.27
CA LYS A 41 -5.96 -28.11 1.34
C LYS A 41 -6.81 -26.86 1.06
N GLY A 42 -8.13 -26.95 1.25
CA GLY A 42 -9.01 -25.78 1.38
C GLY A 42 -9.11 -24.84 0.16
N SER A 43 -8.42 -25.10 -0.96
CA SER A 43 -8.70 -24.40 -2.20
C SER A 43 -9.96 -25.02 -2.78
N LYS A 44 -11.11 -24.41 -2.44
CA LYS A 44 -12.18 -24.35 -3.43
C LYS A 44 -11.51 -23.78 -4.67
N PHE A 45 -11.24 -24.61 -5.67
CA PHE A 45 -11.10 -24.14 -7.04
C PHE A 45 -12.13 -23.04 -7.24
N ASN A 46 -11.70 -21.92 -7.80
CA ASN A 46 -12.56 -20.75 -7.88
C ASN A 46 -13.82 -21.14 -8.66
N LYS A 47 -14.97 -21.22 -7.98
CA LYS A 47 -16.25 -21.62 -8.58
C LYS A 47 -16.66 -20.72 -9.76
N ASN A 48 -16.01 -19.57 -9.90
CA ASN A 48 -16.20 -18.58 -10.95
C ASN A 48 -15.24 -18.75 -12.13
N ASP A 49 -14.32 -19.72 -12.10
CA ASP A 49 -13.51 -20.03 -13.27
C ASP A 49 -14.43 -20.67 -14.32
N HIS A 50 -14.46 -20.09 -15.52
CA HIS A 50 -15.38 -20.49 -16.60
C HIS A 50 -15.25 -21.97 -16.98
N PHE A 51 -14.14 -22.62 -16.60
CA PHE A 51 -13.83 -24.02 -16.88
C PHE A 51 -14.01 -24.94 -15.66
N TYR A 52 -14.44 -24.44 -14.50
CA TYR A 52 -14.53 -25.28 -13.30
C TYR A 52 -15.79 -26.16 -13.26
N GLN A 53 -16.94 -25.64 -13.71
CA GLN A 53 -18.21 -26.38 -13.62
C GLN A 53 -18.36 -27.47 -14.69
N ASP A 54 -17.57 -27.44 -15.76
CA ASP A 54 -17.75 -28.33 -16.92
C ASP A 54 -16.82 -29.57 -16.92
N TYR A 55 -15.92 -29.71 -15.93
CA TYR A 55 -14.73 -30.54 -16.11
C TYR A 55 -14.35 -31.50 -14.97
N ILE A 56 -14.98 -31.40 -13.80
CA ILE A 56 -14.77 -32.36 -12.71
C ILE A 56 -16.03 -33.19 -12.54
N ASP A 57 -15.95 -34.45 -12.96
CA ASP A 57 -17.01 -35.43 -12.72
C ASP A 57 -17.07 -35.80 -11.22
N ASN A 58 -18.14 -36.45 -10.79
CA ASN A 58 -18.40 -36.82 -9.37
C ASN A 58 -17.28 -37.62 -8.66
N ASN A 59 -16.24 -38.06 -9.37
CA ASN A 59 -15.11 -38.86 -8.88
C ASN A 59 -13.75 -38.13 -8.89
N ASN A 60 -13.71 -36.79 -8.92
CA ASN A 60 -12.47 -36.00 -8.98
C ASN A 60 -11.61 -36.29 -10.24
N LEU A 61 -12.27 -36.63 -11.35
CA LEU A 61 -11.62 -36.83 -12.64
C LEU A 61 -11.77 -35.57 -13.49
N LEU A 62 -10.63 -35.08 -13.97
CA LEU A 62 -10.53 -33.92 -14.85
C LEU A 62 -10.10 -34.36 -16.26
N TYR A 63 -10.90 -34.00 -17.26
CA TYR A 63 -10.60 -34.27 -18.67
C TYR A 63 -10.18 -33.01 -19.40
N VAL A 64 -8.90 -32.89 -19.78
CA VAL A 64 -8.40 -31.71 -20.51
C VAL A 64 -7.85 -32.07 -21.89
N PRO A 65 -8.04 -31.22 -22.92
CA PRO A 65 -7.41 -31.43 -24.20
C PRO A 65 -5.89 -31.24 -24.06
N ALA A 66 -5.13 -32.05 -24.78
CA ALA A 66 -3.68 -32.00 -24.83
C ALA A 66 -3.17 -32.10 -26.27
N ILE A 67 -1.98 -31.56 -26.53
CA ILE A 67 -1.32 -31.58 -27.84
C ILE A 67 0.04 -32.25 -27.66
N ILE A 68 0.32 -33.24 -28.50
CA ILE A 68 1.63 -33.86 -28.60
C ILE A 68 2.57 -32.89 -29.31
N VAL A 69 3.65 -32.49 -28.64
CA VAL A 69 4.62 -31.52 -29.16
C VAL A 69 6.01 -32.11 -29.37
N ASP A 70 6.30 -33.24 -28.72
CA ASP A 70 7.53 -34.02 -28.91
C ASP A 70 7.26 -35.51 -28.66
N LYS A 71 8.25 -36.36 -28.94
CA LYS A 71 8.19 -37.83 -28.84
C LYS A 71 7.68 -38.32 -27.49
N ASN A 72 7.83 -37.58 -26.40
CA ASN A 72 7.32 -37.98 -25.09
C ASN A 72 6.75 -36.81 -24.29
N LEU A 73 6.51 -35.66 -24.93
CA LEU A 73 6.02 -34.46 -24.28
C LEU A 73 4.69 -34.06 -24.88
N ILE A 74 3.74 -33.84 -23.98
CA ILE A 74 2.45 -33.25 -24.30
C ILE A 74 2.32 -31.95 -23.53
N ILE A 75 1.68 -30.97 -24.16
CA ILE A 75 1.26 -29.75 -23.48
C ILE A 75 -0.25 -29.77 -23.32
N THR A 76 -0.72 -29.10 -22.28
CA THR A 76 -2.13 -28.76 -22.09
C THR A 76 -2.22 -27.30 -21.66
N ARG A 77 -3.41 -26.71 -21.79
CA ARG A 77 -3.69 -25.38 -21.25
C ARG A 77 -3.33 -25.35 -19.76
N TYR A 78 -2.81 -24.23 -19.28
CA TYR A 78 -2.52 -24.05 -17.87
C TYR A 78 -3.77 -24.31 -17.00
N GLN A 79 -3.65 -25.28 -16.08
CA GLN A 79 -4.69 -25.68 -15.10
C GLN A 79 -4.22 -25.48 -13.64
N PHE A 80 -2.99 -25.02 -13.44
CA PHE A 80 -2.29 -24.92 -12.15
C PHE A 80 -2.34 -26.19 -11.27
N LEU A 81 -2.19 -27.38 -11.83
CA LEU A 81 -2.19 -28.63 -11.05
C LEU A 81 -0.77 -28.99 -10.62
N GLN A 82 -0.47 -28.93 -9.32
CA GLN A 82 0.83 -29.34 -8.81
C GLN A 82 0.94 -30.87 -8.77
N LYS A 83 2.17 -31.38 -8.77
CA LYS A 83 2.43 -32.82 -8.60
C LYS A 83 1.84 -33.38 -7.31
N SER A 84 1.71 -32.57 -6.25
CA SER A 84 1.07 -32.98 -5.00
C SER A 84 -0.41 -33.29 -5.15
N ASP A 85 -1.08 -32.60 -6.08
CA ASP A 85 -2.54 -32.57 -6.21
C ASP A 85 -3.03 -33.70 -7.13
N ILE A 86 -2.14 -34.22 -7.97
CA ILE A 86 -2.42 -35.28 -8.94
C ILE A 86 -2.16 -36.65 -8.31
N GLU A 87 -3.19 -37.49 -8.27
CA GLU A 87 -3.07 -38.91 -7.90
C GLU A 87 -2.55 -39.72 -9.09
N LYS A 88 -3.17 -39.56 -10.26
CA LYS A 88 -2.81 -40.24 -11.50
C LYS A 88 -3.11 -39.36 -12.71
N ALA A 89 -2.28 -39.41 -13.74
CA ALA A 89 -2.55 -38.78 -15.03
C ALA A 89 -2.38 -39.82 -16.16
N THR A 90 -3.40 -39.91 -17.01
CA THR A 90 -3.49 -40.90 -18.09
C THR A 90 -3.79 -40.17 -19.41
N LEU A 91 -2.92 -40.34 -20.39
CA LEU A 91 -3.15 -39.87 -21.76
C LEU A 91 -4.01 -40.90 -22.50
N ILE A 92 -5.07 -40.43 -23.16
CA ILE A 92 -5.99 -41.23 -23.97
C ILE A 92 -5.82 -40.79 -25.42
N LEU A 93 -5.29 -41.68 -26.25
CA LEU A 93 -5.10 -41.46 -27.68
C LEU A 93 -6.44 -41.58 -28.44
N ASN A 94 -6.47 -41.10 -29.68
CA ASN A 94 -7.69 -41.15 -30.53
C ASN A 94 -8.16 -42.57 -30.86
N ASN A 95 -7.26 -43.56 -30.82
CA ASN A 95 -7.60 -44.98 -30.96
C ASN A 95 -8.08 -45.63 -29.64
N GLY A 96 -8.24 -44.86 -28.57
CA GLY A 96 -8.66 -45.32 -27.25
C GLY A 96 -7.54 -45.85 -26.35
N SER A 97 -6.30 -45.98 -26.87
CA SER A 97 -5.16 -46.45 -26.07
C SER A 97 -4.87 -45.52 -24.90
N LYS A 98 -4.61 -46.10 -23.72
CA LYS A 98 -4.30 -45.38 -22.50
C LYS A 98 -2.81 -45.48 -22.18
N ILE A 99 -2.16 -44.35 -21.94
CA ILE A 99 -0.73 -44.24 -21.65
C ILE A 99 -0.55 -43.47 -20.36
N ASP A 100 0.17 -44.06 -19.40
CA ASP A 100 0.51 -43.35 -18.17
C ASP A 100 1.44 -42.16 -18.47
N CYS A 101 1.16 -41.03 -17.83
CA CYS A 101 1.96 -39.82 -17.95
C CYS A 101 2.13 -39.15 -16.59
N LYS A 102 3.15 -38.29 -16.48
CA LYS A 102 3.47 -37.58 -15.24
C LYS A 102 3.60 -36.08 -15.50
N PRO A 103 3.16 -35.23 -14.57
CA PRO A 103 3.41 -33.79 -14.64
C PRO A 103 4.92 -33.55 -14.66
N PHE A 104 5.42 -32.82 -15.64
CA PHE A 104 6.85 -32.59 -15.85
C PHE A 104 7.27 -31.17 -15.48
N GLY A 105 6.50 -30.17 -15.90
CA GLY A 105 6.82 -28.78 -15.63
C GLY A 105 5.89 -27.80 -16.31
N LEU A 106 6.35 -26.56 -16.44
CA LEU A 106 5.64 -25.46 -17.10
C LEU A 106 6.54 -24.87 -18.18
N LEU A 107 5.96 -24.28 -19.21
CA LEU A 107 6.75 -23.46 -20.12
C LEU A 107 7.13 -22.14 -19.45
N ARG A 108 8.36 -21.67 -19.70
CA ARG A 108 8.86 -20.37 -19.22
C ARG A 108 8.24 -19.21 -19.97
N LYS A 109 7.85 -19.45 -21.22
CA LYS A 109 7.02 -18.58 -22.04
C LYS A 109 5.75 -19.34 -22.37
N TYR A 110 4.60 -18.67 -22.40
CA TYR A 110 3.28 -19.22 -22.71
C TYR A 110 2.64 -20.01 -21.56
N PRO A 111 1.32 -19.83 -21.32
CA PRO A 111 0.61 -20.48 -20.22
C PRO A 111 0.24 -21.93 -20.54
N PHE A 112 1.25 -22.79 -20.67
CA PHE A 112 1.09 -24.23 -20.91
C PHE A 112 1.76 -25.07 -19.84
N GLN A 113 1.07 -26.13 -19.44
CA GLN A 113 1.58 -27.16 -18.55
C GLN A 113 2.07 -28.36 -19.36
N VAL A 114 3.22 -28.90 -18.99
CA VAL A 114 3.88 -30.01 -19.70
C VAL A 114 3.74 -31.30 -18.91
N PHE A 115 3.34 -32.36 -19.59
CA PHE A 115 3.35 -33.73 -19.10
C PHE A 115 4.31 -34.58 -19.94
N LYS A 116 4.89 -35.59 -19.29
CA LYS A 116 5.79 -36.55 -19.93
C LYS A 116 5.19 -37.94 -19.91
N THR A 117 5.15 -38.60 -21.06
CA THR A 117 4.66 -39.98 -21.18
C THR A 117 5.74 -40.99 -20.87
N SER A 118 5.34 -42.20 -20.46
CA SER A 118 6.24 -43.34 -20.25
C SER A 118 6.81 -43.92 -21.55
N ILE A 119 6.11 -43.74 -22.67
CA ILE A 119 6.48 -44.25 -24.00
C ILE A 119 6.62 -43.15 -25.03
N LYS A 120 7.22 -43.50 -26.18
CA LYS A 120 7.31 -42.60 -27.35
C LYS A 120 5.96 -42.55 -28.08
N LEU A 121 5.54 -41.35 -28.47
CA LEU A 121 4.32 -41.04 -29.19
C LEU A 121 4.62 -40.74 -30.65
N GLU A 122 3.69 -41.12 -31.52
CA GLU A 122 3.68 -40.71 -32.91
C GLU A 122 2.85 -39.43 -33.08
N PHE A 123 3.35 -38.47 -33.84
CA PHE A 123 2.66 -37.21 -34.09
C PHE A 123 3.14 -36.56 -35.39
N SER A 124 2.28 -35.71 -35.96
CA SER A 124 2.65 -34.87 -37.10
C SER A 124 3.47 -33.68 -36.63
N LYS A 125 4.67 -33.49 -37.18
CA LYS A 125 5.52 -32.34 -36.82
C LYS A 125 4.85 -31.01 -37.18
N ILE A 126 4.89 -30.07 -36.26
CA ILE A 126 4.52 -28.67 -36.50
C ILE A 126 5.69 -28.01 -37.24
N LYS A 127 5.46 -27.59 -38.49
CA LYS A 127 6.47 -26.99 -39.36
C LYS A 127 6.38 -25.48 -39.27
N GLU A 128 7.40 -24.88 -38.68
CA GLU A 128 7.52 -23.44 -38.50
C GLU A 128 7.35 -22.68 -39.82
N GLU A 129 6.45 -21.69 -39.80
CA GLU A 129 6.29 -20.70 -40.85
C GLU A 129 6.08 -19.34 -40.20
N GLN A 130 6.70 -18.30 -40.74
CA GLN A 130 6.45 -16.93 -40.30
C GLN A 130 5.03 -16.53 -40.68
N ILE A 131 4.26 -16.08 -39.69
CA ILE A 131 2.93 -15.53 -39.94
C ILE A 131 3.09 -14.17 -40.60
N THR A 132 2.50 -13.98 -41.78
CA THR A 132 2.59 -12.76 -42.58
C THR A 132 1.21 -12.15 -42.77
N LYS A 133 1.18 -10.82 -42.82
CA LYS A 133 0.00 -10.09 -43.31
C LYS A 133 -0.39 -10.60 -44.71
N GLY A 134 -1.69 -10.59 -45.02
CA GLY A 134 -2.23 -10.99 -46.33
C GLY A 134 -2.44 -12.46 -46.59
N LYS A 135 -1.79 -13.35 -45.84
CA LYS A 135 -2.06 -14.79 -45.94
C LYS A 135 -3.33 -15.18 -45.16
N LYS A 136 -4.01 -16.21 -45.65
CA LYS A 136 -5.12 -16.88 -44.97
C LYS A 136 -4.59 -17.96 -44.03
N TYR A 137 -5.26 -18.13 -42.90
CA TYR A 137 -4.95 -19.11 -41.88
C TYR A 137 -6.21 -19.83 -41.44
N SER A 138 -6.03 -21.07 -40.97
CA SER A 138 -7.10 -21.84 -40.34
C SER A 138 -6.71 -22.17 -38.90
N VAL A 139 -7.69 -22.29 -38.02
CA VAL A 139 -7.46 -22.67 -36.62
C VAL A 139 -8.28 -23.92 -36.31
N ILE A 140 -7.63 -24.94 -35.75
CA ILE A 140 -8.28 -26.09 -35.15
C ILE A 140 -8.25 -25.94 -33.63
N SER A 141 -9.42 -25.81 -33.01
CA SER A 141 -9.56 -25.71 -31.55
C SER A 141 -10.14 -26.99 -30.97
N PRO A 142 -9.48 -27.63 -29.98
CA PRO A 142 -10.02 -28.79 -29.31
C PRO A 142 -11.06 -28.38 -28.25
N LEU A 143 -12.07 -29.22 -28.05
CA LEU A 143 -13.09 -29.09 -27.01
C LEU A 143 -13.33 -30.44 -26.38
N ILE A 144 -13.50 -30.50 -25.06
CA ILE A 144 -13.99 -31.71 -24.39
C ILE A 144 -15.44 -31.49 -23.98
N TYR A 145 -16.28 -32.47 -24.30
CA TYR A 145 -17.69 -32.48 -23.94
C TYR A 145 -18.12 -33.93 -23.67
N GLU A 146 -18.83 -34.19 -22.56
CA GLU A 146 -19.21 -35.55 -22.12
C GLU A 146 -18.05 -36.55 -22.21
N ASN A 147 -16.87 -36.15 -21.76
CA ASN A 147 -15.63 -36.95 -21.76
C ASN A 147 -15.14 -37.40 -23.15
N LYS A 148 -15.62 -36.77 -24.23
CA LYS A 148 -15.18 -36.98 -25.61
C LYS A 148 -14.48 -35.74 -26.14
N LEU A 149 -13.51 -35.96 -27.04
CA LEU A 149 -12.74 -34.90 -27.69
C LEU A 149 -13.42 -34.52 -29.01
N TYR A 150 -13.73 -33.23 -29.15
CA TYR A 150 -14.32 -32.61 -30.34
C TYR A 150 -13.40 -31.51 -30.87
N PHE A 151 -13.65 -31.08 -32.11
CA PHE A 151 -12.85 -30.05 -32.77
C PHE A 151 -13.74 -29.00 -33.42
N LYS A 152 -13.32 -27.74 -33.33
CA LYS A 152 -13.92 -26.61 -34.04
C LYS A 152 -12.89 -25.99 -34.99
N THR A 153 -13.25 -25.84 -36.25
CA THR A 153 -12.41 -25.22 -37.28
C THR A 153 -12.94 -23.84 -37.66
N ASN A 154 -12.05 -22.85 -37.72
CA ASN A 154 -12.35 -21.48 -38.11
C ASN A 154 -11.29 -20.98 -39.12
N HIS A 155 -11.65 -20.09 -40.04
CA HIS A 155 -10.74 -19.52 -41.05
C HIS A 155 -10.65 -17.99 -40.94
N PHE A 156 -9.47 -17.40 -41.18
CA PHE A 156 -9.26 -15.94 -41.12
C PHE A 156 -8.07 -15.47 -41.96
N SER A 157 -7.94 -14.16 -42.19
CA SER A 157 -6.74 -13.51 -42.75
C SER A 157 -6.40 -12.25 -41.95
N PHE A 158 -5.12 -11.85 -41.96
CA PHE A 158 -4.63 -10.70 -41.18
C PHE A 158 -4.79 -9.34 -41.90
N ASP A 159 -5.27 -9.32 -43.15
CA ASP A 159 -5.38 -8.11 -43.99
C ASP A 159 -6.78 -7.48 -44.04
N SER A 160 -7.83 -8.26 -43.80
CA SER A 160 -9.20 -7.77 -43.89
C SER A 160 -9.65 -7.17 -42.56
N TYR A 161 -10.26 -5.99 -42.65
CA TYR A 161 -11.00 -5.35 -41.57
C TYR A 161 -11.75 -6.37 -40.69
N PHE A 162 -11.43 -6.42 -39.39
CA PHE A 162 -12.38 -6.90 -38.38
C PHE A 162 -13.55 -5.90 -38.31
N GLN A 163 -14.41 -5.92 -39.33
CA GLN A 163 -15.75 -5.33 -39.31
C GLN A 163 -16.72 -6.47 -38.96
N PRO A 164 -17.29 -6.50 -37.75
CA PRO A 164 -18.22 -7.55 -37.36
C PRO A 164 -19.58 -7.31 -37.99
N HIS A 165 -19.71 -7.36 -39.31
CA HIS A 165 -21.01 -7.47 -39.97
C HIS A 165 -20.88 -8.12 -41.35
N GLN A 166 -21.21 -9.40 -41.42
CA GLN A 166 -22.28 -9.83 -42.32
C GLN A 166 -23.12 -10.89 -41.60
N LYS A 167 -24.31 -10.44 -41.20
CA LYS A 167 -25.48 -11.30 -40.97
C LYS A 167 -25.61 -12.21 -42.19
N ASN A 168 -25.39 -13.50 -42.01
CA ASN A 168 -26.11 -14.52 -42.76
C ASN A 168 -26.30 -15.76 -41.85
N ASN A 169 -27.47 -15.73 -41.21
CA ASN A 169 -28.35 -16.84 -40.85
C ASN A 169 -27.78 -18.04 -40.09
N LEU A 170 -27.76 -17.91 -38.76
CA LEU A 170 -28.67 -18.66 -37.86
C LEU A 170 -28.47 -18.12 -36.43
N ILE A 171 -29.28 -17.12 -36.09
CA ILE A 171 -29.37 -16.61 -34.72
C ILE A 171 -30.29 -17.57 -33.95
N ILE A 172 -29.72 -18.37 -33.06
CA ILE A 172 -30.42 -18.77 -31.84
C ILE A 172 -29.81 -17.92 -30.72
N PRO A 173 -30.59 -17.05 -30.05
CA PRO A 173 -30.09 -16.22 -28.98
C PRO A 173 -29.95 -17.07 -27.73
N LEU A 174 -28.81 -17.72 -27.55
CA LEU A 174 -28.37 -18.06 -26.20
C LEU A 174 -27.96 -16.75 -25.55
N LYS A 175 -28.78 -16.27 -24.61
CA LYS A 175 -28.47 -15.15 -23.71
C LYS A 175 -27.36 -15.59 -22.75
N ILE A 176 -26.16 -15.82 -23.29
CA ILE A 176 -24.90 -15.95 -22.57
C ILE A 176 -24.10 -14.75 -23.04
N GLY A 177 -23.83 -13.84 -22.11
CA GLY A 177 -23.48 -12.47 -22.41
C GLY A 177 -22.21 -12.28 -23.24
N TYR A 178 -22.24 -11.17 -23.97
CA TYR A 178 -21.11 -10.33 -24.38
C TYR A 178 -20.16 -10.89 -25.45
N HIS A 179 -20.09 -10.15 -26.56
CA HIS A 179 -19.25 -10.35 -27.74
C HIS A 179 -17.74 -10.38 -27.41
N TYR A 180 -17.07 -11.52 -27.23
CA TYR A 180 -15.59 -11.61 -27.40
C TYR A 180 -15.10 -13.06 -27.64
N ASP A 181 -14.03 -13.19 -28.44
CA ASP A 181 -13.13 -14.35 -28.65
C ASP A 181 -13.62 -15.54 -29.50
N PHE A 182 -13.43 -15.45 -30.83
CA PHE A 182 -13.72 -16.56 -31.76
C PHE A 182 -12.72 -17.73 -31.74
N TYR A 183 -11.60 -17.63 -31.01
CA TYR A 183 -10.57 -18.67 -30.96
C TYR A 183 -10.18 -18.98 -29.51
N SER A 184 -10.30 -20.26 -29.11
CA SER A 184 -9.84 -20.70 -27.79
C SER A 184 -8.32 -20.61 -27.72
N PRO A 185 -7.72 -20.06 -26.65
CA PRO A 185 -6.34 -20.38 -26.30
C PRO A 185 -6.16 -21.90 -26.29
N PHE A 186 -4.98 -22.40 -26.72
CA PHE A 186 -4.69 -23.83 -26.92
C PHE A 186 -5.25 -24.44 -28.24
N SER A 187 -4.99 -23.77 -29.37
CA SER A 187 -5.45 -24.21 -30.70
C SER A 187 -4.32 -24.33 -31.71
N LEU A 188 -4.44 -25.20 -32.71
CA LEU A 188 -3.43 -25.39 -33.75
C LEU A 188 -3.70 -24.42 -34.92
N LEU A 189 -2.69 -23.61 -35.26
CA LEU A 189 -2.74 -22.74 -36.42
C LEU A 189 -2.22 -23.48 -37.66
N LEU A 190 -2.97 -23.39 -38.75
CA LEU A 190 -2.63 -23.94 -40.06
C LEU A 190 -2.44 -22.81 -41.06
N ASN A 191 -1.46 -22.96 -41.96
CA ASN A 191 -1.28 -22.06 -43.11
C ASN A 191 -2.32 -22.31 -44.22
N GLU A 192 -2.18 -21.61 -45.35
CA GLU A 192 -3.05 -21.77 -46.53
C GLU A 192 -3.06 -23.20 -47.08
N GLU A 193 -1.92 -23.88 -46.99
CA GLU A 193 -1.74 -25.28 -47.39
C GLU A 193 -2.23 -26.28 -46.32
N LYS A 194 -2.95 -25.82 -45.28
CA LYS A 194 -3.47 -26.64 -44.18
C LYS A 194 -2.39 -27.36 -43.36
N LYS A 195 -1.14 -26.92 -43.42
CA LYS A 195 -0.03 -27.49 -42.62
C LYS A 195 0.04 -26.77 -41.26
N PRO A 196 0.28 -27.51 -40.16
CA PRO A 196 0.38 -26.91 -38.83
C PRO A 196 1.67 -26.13 -38.67
N THR A 197 1.53 -24.87 -38.26
CA THR A 197 2.65 -23.93 -38.14
C THR A 197 2.98 -23.55 -36.72
N SER A 198 1.97 -23.42 -35.85
CA SER A 198 2.15 -22.99 -34.46
C SER A 198 0.93 -23.32 -33.60
N ILE A 199 1.04 -23.14 -32.29
CA ILE A 199 -0.03 -23.33 -31.31
C ILE A 199 -0.40 -21.98 -30.71
N ILE A 200 -1.66 -21.60 -30.76
CA ILE A 200 -2.16 -20.33 -30.20
C ILE A 200 -2.10 -20.40 -28.67
N SER A 201 -1.31 -19.51 -28.06
CA SER A 201 -1.09 -19.43 -26.61
C SER A 201 -2.13 -18.59 -25.88
N GLN A 202 -2.60 -17.52 -26.52
CA GLN A 202 -3.53 -16.53 -25.98
C GLN A 202 -4.41 -15.95 -27.09
N LYS A 203 -5.18 -14.88 -26.79
CA LYS A 203 -5.96 -14.14 -27.80
C LYS A 203 -5.08 -13.74 -28.98
N ILE A 204 -5.56 -13.94 -30.20
CA ILE A 204 -4.87 -13.47 -31.42
C ILE A 204 -5.05 -11.95 -31.51
N TYR A 205 -3.95 -11.21 -31.49
CA TYR A 205 -3.96 -9.74 -31.60
C TYR A 205 -3.93 -9.29 -33.07
N LYS A 206 -4.40 -8.06 -33.30
CA LYS A 206 -4.38 -7.39 -34.62
C LYS A 206 -2.96 -7.17 -35.17
N ASP A 207 -1.97 -7.05 -34.28
CA ASP A 207 -0.57 -6.86 -34.65
C ASP A 207 0.14 -8.23 -34.68
N PRO A 208 0.52 -8.75 -35.85
CA PRO A 208 1.21 -10.05 -35.95
C PRO A 208 2.60 -10.02 -35.31
N ASN A 209 3.19 -8.85 -35.04
CA ASN A 209 4.45 -8.78 -34.28
C ASN A 209 4.24 -9.05 -32.78
N LYS A 210 3.00 -8.94 -32.29
CA LYS A 210 2.60 -9.35 -30.94
C LYS A 210 2.31 -10.85 -30.93
N LYS A 211 3.35 -11.67 -31.18
CA LYS A 211 3.30 -13.14 -31.18
C LYS A 211 2.37 -13.64 -30.06
N SER A 212 1.28 -14.29 -30.44
CA SER A 212 0.32 -14.95 -29.52
C SER A 212 0.22 -16.44 -29.86
N TRP A 213 1.33 -16.96 -30.36
CA TRP A 213 1.51 -18.32 -30.81
C TRP A 213 2.87 -18.82 -30.36
N PHE A 214 2.89 -20.11 -30.07
CA PHE A 214 3.98 -20.90 -29.54
C PHE A 214 4.44 -21.89 -30.61
N ASN A 215 5.74 -21.92 -30.86
CA ASN A 215 6.37 -22.97 -31.64
C ASN A 215 7.00 -24.01 -30.69
N PRO A 216 6.70 -25.31 -30.81
CA PRO A 216 7.34 -26.37 -30.01
C PRO A 216 8.88 -26.35 -30.00
N LYS A 217 9.54 -25.77 -31.02
CA LYS A 217 11.00 -25.60 -31.01
C LYS A 217 11.49 -24.52 -30.03
N GLU A 218 10.65 -23.53 -29.73
CA GLU A 218 10.93 -22.47 -28.75
C GLU A 218 10.63 -22.94 -27.31
N MET A 219 10.31 -24.23 -27.13
CA MET A 219 9.93 -24.81 -25.84
C MET A 219 11.08 -24.74 -24.83
N ASN A 220 10.90 -23.88 -23.84
CA ASN A 220 11.79 -23.76 -22.70
C ASN A 220 11.00 -24.12 -21.44
N ILE A 221 11.30 -25.28 -20.86
CA ILE A 221 10.55 -25.85 -19.74
C ILE A 221 11.27 -25.50 -18.43
N ILE A 222 10.51 -25.15 -17.40
CA ILE A 222 10.95 -25.24 -16.02
C ILE A 222 10.33 -26.48 -15.38
N SER A 223 11.15 -27.43 -14.96
CA SER A 223 10.65 -28.67 -14.35
C SER A 223 10.09 -28.42 -12.95
N TYR A 224 9.17 -29.28 -12.48
CA TYR A 224 8.67 -29.20 -11.11
C TYR A 224 9.77 -29.39 -10.05
N ASP A 225 10.82 -30.14 -10.37
CA ASP A 225 11.98 -30.29 -9.49
C ASP A 225 12.81 -28.99 -9.40
N GLU A 226 12.96 -28.25 -10.50
CA GLU A 226 13.54 -26.89 -10.47
C GLU A 226 12.70 -25.93 -9.64
N ILE A 227 11.36 -25.95 -9.79
CA ILE A 227 10.46 -25.11 -8.98
C ILE A 227 10.62 -25.41 -7.48
N LYS A 228 10.77 -26.70 -7.12
CA LYS A 228 11.04 -27.11 -5.73
C LYS A 228 12.39 -26.61 -5.22
N LYS A 229 13.43 -26.61 -6.06
CA LYS A 229 14.74 -26.03 -5.72
C LYS A 229 14.63 -24.52 -5.47
N ILE A 230 13.96 -23.78 -6.36
CA ILE A 230 13.69 -22.35 -6.19
C ILE A 230 12.96 -22.07 -4.86
N LYS A 231 11.92 -22.85 -4.54
CA LYS A 231 11.20 -22.72 -3.26
C LYS A 231 12.14 -22.89 -2.06
N THR A 232 13.04 -23.87 -2.12
CA THR A 232 14.01 -24.16 -1.06
C THR A 232 15.03 -23.04 -0.89
N GLU A 233 15.57 -22.52 -2.00
CA GLU A 233 16.52 -21.39 -2.00
C GLU A 233 15.89 -20.12 -1.39
N ILE A 234 14.65 -19.80 -1.77
CA ILE A 234 13.91 -18.68 -1.20
C ILE A 234 13.70 -18.87 0.29
N ASN A 235 13.26 -20.07 0.71
CA ASN A 235 13.05 -20.36 2.12
C ASN A 235 14.32 -20.13 2.97
N ASN A 236 15.50 -20.39 2.41
CA ASN A 236 16.77 -20.16 3.10
C ASN A 236 17.16 -18.67 3.17
N GLN A 237 16.71 -17.84 2.23
CA GLN A 237 17.12 -16.43 2.10
C GLN A 237 16.07 -15.42 2.59
N ILE A 238 14.82 -15.84 2.75
CA ILE A 238 13.69 -14.94 2.99
C ILE A 238 13.83 -14.18 4.32
N HIS A 239 14.34 -14.80 5.38
CA HIS A 239 14.57 -14.13 6.67
C HIS A 239 15.64 -13.03 6.63
N ASN A 240 16.47 -13.01 5.59
CA ASN A 240 17.49 -11.98 5.38
C ASN A 240 17.01 -10.88 4.42
N SER A 241 15.89 -11.09 3.75
CA SER A 241 15.45 -10.29 2.61
C SER A 241 14.07 -9.66 2.81
N ILE A 242 13.25 -10.29 3.64
CA ILE A 242 11.88 -9.89 3.94
C ILE A 242 11.74 -9.89 5.46
N PHE A 243 11.38 -8.75 6.01
CA PHE A 243 11.27 -8.55 7.45
C PHE A 243 9.83 -8.21 7.84
N PHE A 244 9.43 -8.68 9.01
CA PHE A 244 8.22 -8.20 9.65
C PHE A 244 8.49 -6.81 10.24
N VAL A 245 7.67 -5.83 9.88
CA VAL A 245 7.81 -4.45 10.29
C VAL A 245 6.60 -4.04 11.13
N HIS A 246 6.88 -3.52 12.32
CA HIS A 246 5.87 -2.99 13.23
C HIS A 246 6.01 -1.47 13.31
N ILE A 247 5.02 -0.75 12.79
CA ILE A 247 4.97 0.71 12.82
C ILE A 247 3.99 1.14 13.91
N PHE A 248 4.44 2.02 14.80
CA PHE A 248 3.60 2.61 15.85
C PHE A 248 3.24 4.06 15.49
N PHE A 249 1.96 4.41 15.61
CA PHE A 249 1.44 5.74 15.30
C PHE A 249 0.97 6.49 16.55
N LYS A 250 1.04 7.82 16.51
CA LYS A 250 0.39 8.71 17.48
C LYS A 250 -1.12 8.71 17.24
N VAL A 251 -1.90 8.25 18.22
CA VAL A 251 -3.38 8.27 18.12
C VAL A 251 -3.91 9.70 18.33
N LYS A 252 -4.67 10.24 17.37
CA LYS A 252 -5.45 11.47 17.56
C LYS A 252 -6.76 11.14 18.28
N THR A 253 -6.97 11.69 19.46
CA THR A 253 -8.23 11.58 20.22
C THR A 253 -9.31 12.52 19.67
N ASN A 254 -9.63 12.43 18.37
CA ASN A 254 -10.82 13.10 17.83
C ASN A 254 -11.91 12.04 17.62
N GLY A 255 -12.92 12.05 18.51
CA GLY A 255 -14.10 11.21 18.44
C GLY A 255 -15.03 11.60 17.30
N GLY A 256 -14.59 11.38 16.06
CA GLY A 256 -15.46 11.35 14.89
C GLY A 256 -15.54 9.93 14.39
N SER A 257 -16.71 9.30 14.54
CA SER A 257 -17.02 8.04 13.87
C SER A 257 -17.16 8.31 12.38
N TYR A 258 -16.05 8.20 11.64
CA TYR A 258 -16.15 8.01 10.20
C TYR A 258 -16.41 6.53 9.95
N ASN A 259 -17.41 6.22 9.14
CA ASN A 259 -17.64 4.87 8.63
C ASN A 259 -16.39 4.44 7.83
N SER A 260 -15.44 3.81 8.51
CA SER A 260 -14.30 3.18 7.87
C SER A 260 -14.80 1.89 7.21
N SER A 261 -14.69 1.79 5.89
CA SER A 261 -14.67 0.49 5.26
C SER A 261 -13.55 -0.33 5.91
N SER A 262 -13.87 -1.53 6.37
CA SER A 262 -13.06 -2.41 7.24
C SER A 262 -11.72 -2.89 6.66
N ASP A 263 -11.21 -2.26 5.61
CA ASP A 263 -10.14 -2.77 4.74
C ASP A 263 -8.91 -1.86 4.63
N SER A 264 -8.91 -0.64 5.18
CA SER A 264 -7.74 0.24 5.08
C SER A 264 -6.74 -0.03 6.21
N LEU A 265 -5.59 -0.62 5.89
CA LEU A 265 -4.47 -0.88 6.82
C LEU A 265 -3.99 0.35 7.63
N PHE A 266 -4.35 1.57 7.21
CA PHE A 266 -3.90 2.83 7.80
C PHE A 266 -5.05 3.84 7.98
N ASP A 267 -6.15 3.43 8.63
CA ASP A 267 -7.27 4.33 8.95
C ASP A 267 -6.90 5.37 10.04
N ALA A 268 -7.74 6.38 10.25
CA ALA A 268 -7.47 7.44 11.24
C ALA A 268 -7.20 6.90 12.67
N ASN A 269 -7.83 5.78 13.06
CA ASN A 269 -7.76 5.20 14.40
C ASN A 269 -6.59 4.19 14.57
N THR A 270 -5.94 3.81 13.49
CA THR A 270 -4.83 2.85 13.48
C THR A 270 -3.69 3.37 14.35
N SER A 271 -3.45 2.68 15.46
CA SER A 271 -2.41 2.97 16.45
C SER A 271 -1.12 2.19 16.19
N GLU A 272 -1.24 1.05 15.51
CA GLU A 272 -0.14 0.22 15.07
C GLU A 272 -0.45 -0.44 13.72
N ALA A 273 0.57 -0.66 12.90
CA ALA A 273 0.47 -1.47 11.69
C ALA A 273 1.56 -2.54 11.69
N LYS A 274 1.18 -3.76 11.33
CA LYS A 274 2.04 -4.94 11.20
C LYS A 274 2.08 -5.33 9.74
N ILE A 275 3.22 -5.08 9.10
CA ILE A 275 3.38 -5.15 7.63
C ILE A 275 4.73 -5.79 7.27
N VAL A 276 4.99 -5.93 5.98
CA VAL A 276 6.23 -6.51 5.47
C VAL A 276 7.14 -5.43 4.89
N GLY A 277 8.44 -5.53 5.17
CA GLY A 277 9.49 -4.70 4.57
C GLY A 277 10.48 -5.55 3.79
N TYR A 278 11.05 -5.00 2.73
CA TYR A 278 11.98 -5.68 1.83
C TYR A 278 13.37 -5.05 1.93
N ASN A 279 14.38 -5.88 2.20
CA ASN A 279 15.76 -5.40 2.30
C ASN A 279 16.29 -4.99 0.93
N LEU A 280 16.79 -3.77 0.80
CA LEU A 280 17.29 -3.22 -0.46
C LEU A 280 18.79 -3.46 -0.67
N ASP A 281 19.56 -3.57 0.42
CA ASP A 281 21.02 -3.66 0.39
C ASP A 281 21.59 -4.18 1.72
N ASN A 282 22.92 -4.19 1.81
CA ASN A 282 23.66 -4.67 2.97
C ASN A 282 23.86 -3.61 4.07
N GLU A 283 23.38 -2.39 3.84
CA GLU A 283 23.47 -1.26 4.78
C GLU A 283 22.23 -1.14 5.68
N GLY A 284 21.30 -2.10 5.55
CA GLY A 284 20.07 -2.14 6.33
C GLY A 284 19.02 -1.16 5.83
N ASN A 285 19.06 -0.76 4.55
CA ASN A 285 18.00 0.02 3.94
C ASN A 285 16.82 -0.90 3.59
N ILE A 286 15.63 -0.58 4.08
CA ILE A 286 14.43 -1.40 3.93
C ILE A 286 13.35 -0.58 3.24
N LEU A 287 12.76 -1.16 2.20
CA LEU A 287 11.61 -0.62 1.50
C LEU A 287 10.32 -1.15 2.10
N ILE A 288 9.37 -0.25 2.35
CA ILE A 288 8.01 -0.58 2.76
C ILE A 288 7.06 -0.04 1.67
N PRO A 289 6.68 -0.87 0.68
CA PRO A 289 5.91 -0.44 -0.48
C PRO A 289 4.39 -0.41 -0.23
N TYR A 290 4.00 0.10 0.95
CA TYR A 290 2.60 0.22 1.36
C TYR A 290 2.12 1.65 1.13
N LEU A 291 0.86 1.82 0.69
CA LEU A 291 0.20 3.12 0.63
C LEU A 291 -0.01 3.66 2.05
N ILE A 292 0.92 4.45 2.58
CA ILE A 292 0.78 5.08 3.89
C ILE A 292 0.35 6.54 3.65
N PRO A 293 -0.88 6.95 4.06
CA PRO A 293 -1.31 8.33 3.91
C PRO A 293 -0.33 9.32 4.56
N THR A 294 -0.13 10.48 3.94
CA THR A 294 0.87 11.48 4.38
C THR A 294 0.64 11.93 5.84
N ASP A 295 -0.63 12.06 6.24
CA ASP A 295 -1.02 12.36 7.62
C ASP A 295 -0.66 11.25 8.61
N LYS A 296 -0.62 9.99 8.16
CA LYS A 296 -0.16 8.85 8.96
C LYS A 296 1.35 8.78 9.05
N VAL A 297 2.08 9.10 7.98
CA VAL A 297 3.55 9.21 8.03
C VAL A 297 3.97 10.21 9.11
N LYS A 298 3.31 11.38 9.17
CA LYS A 298 3.53 12.39 10.22
C LYS A 298 3.28 11.88 11.64
N GLN A 299 2.40 10.89 11.79
CA GLN A 299 2.06 10.28 13.08
C GLN A 299 3.01 9.14 13.48
N ILE A 300 3.94 8.71 12.63
CA ILE A 300 4.88 7.63 12.99
C ILE A 300 5.66 8.04 14.24
N LYS A 301 5.61 7.18 15.27
CA LYS A 301 6.33 7.34 16.54
C LYS A 301 7.57 6.47 16.58
N LYS A 302 7.45 5.23 16.11
CA LYS A 302 8.50 4.21 16.18
C LYS A 302 8.30 3.22 15.04
N ILE A 303 9.39 2.73 14.49
CA ILE A 303 9.41 1.64 13.50
C ILE A 303 10.32 0.54 14.07
N GLU A 304 9.82 -0.67 14.15
CA GLU A 304 10.58 -1.85 14.58
C GLU A 304 10.69 -2.86 13.44
N ILE A 305 11.90 -3.35 13.22
CA ILE A 305 12.20 -4.46 12.32
C ILE A 305 12.39 -5.71 13.17
N ILE A 306 11.61 -6.75 12.91
CA ILE A 306 11.68 -8.01 13.67
C ILE A 306 12.39 -9.06 12.82
N THR A 307 13.45 -9.66 13.38
CA THR A 307 14.15 -10.81 12.81
C THR A 307 13.91 -12.06 13.68
N LYS A 308 14.48 -13.21 13.29
CA LYS A 308 14.43 -14.43 14.10
C LYS A 308 14.94 -14.27 15.52
N THR A 309 15.97 -13.44 15.70
CA THR A 309 16.77 -13.40 16.93
C THR A 309 16.59 -12.11 17.71
N LYS A 310 16.28 -11.00 17.03
CA LYS A 310 16.27 -9.67 17.65
C LYS A 310 15.21 -8.76 17.02
N LYS A 311 14.82 -7.75 17.79
CA LYS A 311 14.07 -6.59 17.30
C LYS A 311 15.00 -5.40 17.21
N PHE A 312 14.95 -4.69 16.09
CA PHE A 312 15.75 -3.50 15.87
C PHE A 312 14.85 -2.29 15.69
N THR A 313 15.30 -1.13 16.18
CA THR A 313 14.59 0.14 15.89
C THR A 313 15.12 0.69 14.58
N ALA A 314 14.21 0.97 13.64
CA ALA A 314 14.52 1.55 12.35
C ALA A 314 14.26 3.06 12.35
N ASN A 315 15.14 3.80 11.67
CA ASN A 315 14.97 5.23 11.42
C ASN A 315 14.22 5.45 10.11
N PHE A 316 13.27 6.38 10.11
CA PHE A 316 12.64 6.83 8.88
C PHE A 316 13.66 7.59 8.02
N VAL A 317 13.78 7.23 6.74
CA VAL A 317 14.71 7.87 5.80
C VAL A 317 13.96 8.81 4.86
N GLY A 318 12.84 8.35 4.30
CA GLY A 318 12.10 9.15 3.33
C GLY A 318 10.79 8.53 2.87
N TYR A 319 9.97 9.36 2.21
CA TYR A 319 8.68 8.99 1.64
C TYR A 319 8.72 9.10 0.12
N TYR A 320 8.38 8.03 -0.58
CA TYR A 320 8.29 8.00 -2.04
C TYR A 320 6.90 8.44 -2.49
N LYS A 321 6.82 9.59 -3.15
CA LYS A 321 5.55 10.19 -3.57
C LYS A 321 4.79 9.33 -4.58
N ASN A 322 5.51 8.72 -5.52
CA ASN A 322 4.89 8.07 -6.69
C ASN A 322 4.23 6.72 -6.36
N PHE A 323 4.64 6.01 -5.32
CA PHE A 323 3.93 4.80 -4.84
C PHE A 323 3.52 4.87 -3.37
N HIS A 324 3.71 6.01 -2.73
CA HIS A 324 3.32 6.28 -1.36
C HIS A 324 3.95 5.35 -0.31
N GLY A 325 5.04 4.66 -0.67
CA GLY A 325 5.83 3.84 0.24
C GLY A 325 6.88 4.65 0.99
N ILE A 326 7.53 4.01 1.96
CA ILE A 326 8.58 4.63 2.77
C ILE A 326 9.87 3.83 2.70
N LYS A 327 11.00 4.54 2.81
CA LYS A 327 12.31 3.96 3.09
C LYS A 327 12.61 4.14 4.57
N VAL A 328 13.10 3.06 5.18
CA VAL A 328 13.62 3.08 6.55
C VAL A 328 15.03 2.49 6.57
N GLN A 329 15.84 2.85 7.56
CA GLN A 329 17.19 2.33 7.71
C GLN A 329 17.40 1.79 9.11
N CYS A 330 17.98 0.60 9.17
CA CYS A 330 18.40 -0.06 10.39
C CYS A 330 19.88 -0.44 10.27
N LYS A 331 20.79 0.47 10.67
CA LYS A 331 22.26 0.29 10.50
C LYS A 331 22.82 -0.95 11.19
N GLU A 332 22.17 -1.41 12.27
CA GLU A 332 22.55 -2.62 13.01
C GLU A 332 22.21 -3.90 12.24
N LEU A 333 21.32 -3.82 11.26
CA LEU A 333 20.87 -4.94 10.45
C LEU A 333 21.76 -5.06 9.20
N LYS A 334 22.95 -5.64 9.37
CA LYS A 334 23.80 -6.03 8.25
C LYS A 334 23.29 -7.34 7.68
N SER A 335 22.70 -7.32 6.49
CA SER A 335 22.14 -8.49 5.84
C SER A 335 22.55 -8.56 4.38
N ASN A 336 23.10 -9.70 3.94
CA ASN A 336 23.49 -9.95 2.55
C ASN A 336 22.27 -10.32 1.67
N SER A 337 21.28 -9.45 1.55
CA SER A 337 20.08 -9.77 0.76
C SER A 337 20.37 -9.70 -0.74
N LEU A 338 20.27 -10.87 -1.39
CA LEU A 338 20.49 -11.05 -2.83
C LEU A 338 19.18 -11.31 -3.59
N LEU A 339 18.01 -11.15 -2.95
CA LEU A 339 16.74 -11.57 -3.57
C LEU A 339 16.15 -10.54 -4.53
N ILE A 340 16.41 -9.25 -4.37
CA ILE A 340 15.84 -8.22 -5.25
C ILE A 340 16.62 -8.14 -6.56
N ASN A 341 15.94 -8.31 -7.69
CA ASN A 341 16.52 -8.05 -9.00
C ASN A 341 15.96 -6.75 -9.58
N LYS A 342 16.75 -5.68 -9.47
CA LYS A 342 16.38 -4.32 -9.91
C LYS A 342 16.33 -4.15 -11.42
N SER A 343 17.02 -4.99 -12.20
CA SER A 343 17.12 -4.88 -13.66
C SER A 343 16.17 -5.85 -14.39
N TYR A 344 15.40 -6.66 -13.66
CA TYR A 344 14.54 -7.64 -14.28
C TYR A 344 13.35 -6.97 -14.98
N GLN A 345 13.23 -7.18 -16.29
CA GLN A 345 12.08 -6.78 -17.06
C GLN A 345 11.21 -8.01 -17.31
N LEU A 346 10.00 -8.00 -16.75
CA LEU A 346 9.02 -9.05 -17.02
C LEU A 346 8.49 -8.86 -18.45
N GLY A 347 8.72 -9.84 -19.30
CA GLY A 347 8.20 -9.87 -20.66
C GLY A 347 6.74 -10.33 -20.70
N ARG A 348 6.11 -10.14 -21.86
CA ARG A 348 4.79 -10.69 -22.13
C ARG A 348 4.87 -12.22 -22.18
N GLU A 349 3.88 -12.89 -21.59
CA GLU A 349 3.80 -14.35 -21.44
C GLU A 349 4.94 -15.00 -20.66
N ASP A 350 5.80 -14.20 -20.00
CA ASP A 350 6.81 -14.75 -19.12
C ASP A 350 6.16 -15.38 -17.89
N LEU A 351 6.65 -16.56 -17.55
CA LEU A 351 6.36 -17.21 -16.28
C LEU A 351 7.05 -16.44 -15.15
N PHE A 352 6.28 -16.19 -14.10
CA PHE A 352 6.74 -15.75 -12.80
C PHE A 352 5.97 -16.52 -11.72
N PHE A 353 6.33 -16.36 -10.45
CA PHE A 353 5.55 -16.92 -9.36
C PHE A 353 5.03 -15.82 -8.47
N THR A 354 3.74 -15.87 -8.16
CA THR A 354 3.12 -15.16 -7.05
C THR A 354 3.42 -15.91 -5.77
N VAL A 355 4.00 -15.21 -4.79
CA VAL A 355 4.40 -15.77 -3.50
C VAL A 355 3.58 -15.10 -2.40
N PRO A 356 2.42 -15.66 -2.04
CA PRO A 356 1.72 -15.25 -0.84
C PRO A 356 2.51 -15.68 0.38
N ILE A 357 2.78 -14.75 1.29
CA ILE A 357 3.45 -15.05 2.56
C ILE A 357 2.52 -14.72 3.72
N SER A 358 2.29 -15.72 4.56
CA SER A 358 1.54 -15.57 5.80
C SER A 358 2.47 -15.78 6.98
N TRP A 359 2.64 -14.75 7.79
CA TRP A 359 3.40 -14.82 9.03
C TRP A 359 2.48 -15.35 10.13
N THR A 360 2.83 -16.50 10.71
CA THR A 360 2.11 -17.06 11.87
C THR A 360 2.65 -16.49 13.19
N SER A 361 3.93 -16.09 13.18
CA SER A 361 4.58 -15.36 14.26
C SER A 361 5.55 -14.34 13.65
N ALA A 362 6.30 -13.61 14.46
CA ALA A 362 7.33 -12.72 13.93
C ALA A 362 8.53 -13.46 13.30
N THR A 363 8.63 -14.78 13.52
CA THR A 363 9.74 -15.62 13.11
C THR A 363 9.34 -16.79 12.22
N ASP A 364 8.05 -17.13 12.19
CA ASP A 364 7.49 -18.25 11.45
C ASP A 364 6.58 -17.75 10.33
N TYR A 365 6.77 -18.31 9.15
CA TYR A 365 5.93 -18.03 7.99
C TYR A 365 5.57 -19.30 7.25
N TYR A 366 4.56 -19.17 6.41
CA TYR A 366 4.21 -20.14 5.38
C TYR A 366 4.12 -19.42 4.03
N PHE A 367 4.69 -20.03 2.99
CA PHE A 367 4.49 -19.58 1.62
C PHE A 367 4.45 -20.74 0.63
N GLU A 368 3.80 -20.45 -0.50
CA GLU A 368 3.77 -21.31 -1.68
C GLU A 368 4.18 -20.53 -2.92
N LEU A 369 4.57 -21.25 -3.97
CA LEU A 369 4.85 -20.66 -5.27
C LEU A 369 3.65 -20.93 -6.17
N HIS A 370 2.92 -19.88 -6.52
CA HIS A 370 1.83 -19.95 -7.48
C HIS A 370 2.36 -19.45 -8.83
N PRO A 371 2.61 -20.33 -9.80
CA PRO A 371 3.01 -19.92 -11.14
C PRO A 371 1.96 -19.00 -11.73
N ASN A 372 2.42 -18.05 -12.52
CA ASN A 372 1.58 -17.07 -13.15
C ASN A 372 2.26 -16.55 -14.40
N PHE A 373 1.47 -16.05 -15.34
CA PHE A 373 1.99 -15.54 -16.60
C PHE A 373 1.54 -14.12 -16.80
N SER A 374 2.43 -13.31 -17.37
CA SER A 374 2.10 -11.93 -17.71
C SER A 374 1.23 -11.92 -18.97
N ILE A 375 0.01 -11.37 -18.91
CA ILE A 375 -0.86 -11.24 -20.10
C ILE A 375 -0.57 -9.92 -20.81
N GLU A 376 -0.75 -8.82 -20.08
CA GLU A 376 -0.70 -7.46 -20.61
C GLU A 376 0.08 -6.54 -19.69
N LYS A 377 0.61 -5.50 -20.33
CA LYS A 377 1.36 -4.42 -19.70
C LYS A 377 0.44 -3.19 -19.72
N LYS A 378 -0.21 -2.88 -18.60
CA LYS A 378 -1.11 -1.72 -18.46
C LYS A 378 -0.40 -0.57 -17.74
N LEU A 379 -0.83 0.66 -17.96
CA LEU A 379 -0.32 1.83 -17.22
C LEU A 379 -1.15 2.05 -15.95
N ASP A 380 -0.47 2.36 -14.84
CA ASP A 380 -1.08 2.82 -13.59
C ASP A 380 -1.34 4.33 -13.62
N VAL A 381 -1.87 4.86 -12.51
CA VAL A 381 -2.19 6.29 -12.33
C VAL A 381 -0.96 7.21 -12.49
N ASN A 382 0.25 6.66 -12.38
CA ASN A 382 1.52 7.35 -12.52
C ASN A 382 2.29 6.97 -13.80
N ASN A 383 1.59 6.46 -14.82
CA ASN A 383 2.20 6.01 -16.09
C ASN A 383 3.26 4.91 -15.93
N ARG A 384 3.19 4.10 -14.87
CA ARG A 384 4.06 2.94 -14.68
C ARG A 384 3.37 1.71 -15.20
N PHE A 385 4.17 0.78 -15.70
CA PHE A 385 3.60 -0.45 -16.19
C PHE A 385 3.33 -1.46 -15.07
N ILE A 386 2.08 -1.89 -14.96
CA ILE A 386 1.64 -3.00 -14.13
C ILE A 386 1.46 -4.20 -15.05
N PHE A 387 1.88 -5.37 -14.55
CA PHE A 387 1.60 -6.64 -15.20
C PHE A 387 0.37 -7.28 -14.58
N MET A 388 -0.60 -7.62 -15.42
CA MET A 388 -1.76 -8.39 -14.98
C MET A 388 -1.43 -9.89 -15.02
N PRO A 389 -1.45 -10.58 -13.87
CA PRO A 389 -1.38 -12.04 -13.85
C PRO A 389 -2.58 -12.66 -14.56
N ILE A 390 -2.44 -13.90 -15.05
CA ILE A 390 -3.56 -14.74 -15.48
C ILE A 390 -4.48 -15.05 -14.30
N GLU A 391 -3.92 -15.42 -13.15
CA GLU A 391 -4.68 -15.77 -11.95
C GLU A 391 -4.52 -14.71 -10.86
N ASN A 392 -5.64 -14.21 -10.35
CA ASN A 392 -5.65 -13.33 -9.18
C ASN A 392 -5.61 -14.16 -7.90
N SER A 393 -4.45 -14.21 -7.24
CA SER A 393 -4.37 -14.67 -5.85
C SER A 393 -4.70 -13.50 -4.91
N PRO A 394 -5.80 -13.56 -4.12
CA PRO A 394 -6.21 -12.46 -3.24
C PRO A 394 -5.34 -12.32 -1.99
N ALA A 395 -4.13 -12.87 -1.99
CA ALA A 395 -3.30 -12.99 -0.80
C ALA A 395 -2.71 -11.65 -0.38
N LYS A 396 -2.79 -11.37 0.92
CA LYS A 396 -2.14 -10.22 1.56
C LYS A 396 -0.63 -10.49 1.70
N ASN A 397 0.18 -9.44 1.60
CA ASN A 397 1.63 -9.46 1.71
C ASN A 397 2.36 -10.26 0.61
N ALA A 398 1.73 -10.46 -0.54
CA ALA A 398 2.33 -11.22 -1.64
C ALA A 398 3.46 -10.45 -2.36
N PHE A 399 4.34 -11.17 -3.02
CA PHE A 399 5.34 -10.59 -3.93
C PHE A 399 5.53 -11.50 -5.14
N TYR A 400 6.11 -10.96 -6.22
CA TYR A 400 6.43 -11.76 -7.40
C TYR A 400 7.89 -12.12 -7.42
N ILE A 401 8.17 -13.35 -7.85
CA ILE A 401 9.53 -13.81 -8.14
C ILE A 401 9.65 -14.25 -9.59
N SER A 402 10.83 -14.07 -10.16
CA SER A 402 11.22 -14.65 -11.45
C SER A 402 11.44 -16.16 -11.34
N THR A 403 11.56 -16.82 -12.49
CA THR A 403 11.98 -18.22 -12.58
C THR A 403 13.43 -18.49 -12.15
N LYS A 404 14.16 -17.47 -11.68
CA LYS A 404 15.48 -17.57 -11.04
C LYS A 404 15.42 -17.34 -9.53
N GLY A 405 14.22 -17.30 -8.93
CA GLY A 405 14.04 -17.11 -7.49
C GLY A 405 14.29 -15.68 -6.99
N LYS A 406 14.44 -14.70 -7.88
CA LYS A 406 14.62 -13.29 -7.51
C LYS A 406 13.28 -12.57 -7.43
N ILE A 407 13.07 -11.75 -6.42
CA ILE A 407 11.93 -10.84 -6.28
C ILE A 407 11.98 -9.81 -7.40
N ILE A 408 10.85 -9.63 -8.09
CA ILE A 408 10.69 -8.74 -9.25
C ILE A 408 9.53 -7.75 -9.09
N ALA A 409 8.62 -7.98 -8.15
CA ALA A 409 7.55 -7.04 -7.81
C ALA A 409 7.09 -7.21 -6.37
N PHE A 410 6.56 -6.13 -5.79
CA PHE A 410 5.95 -6.12 -4.47
C PHE A 410 4.46 -5.78 -4.58
N GLN A 411 3.63 -6.38 -3.74
CA GLN A 411 2.25 -5.95 -3.62
C GLN A 411 2.17 -4.55 -3.03
N THR A 412 1.36 -3.69 -3.63
CA THR A 412 0.95 -2.41 -3.07
C THR A 412 -0.51 -2.51 -2.64
N HIS A 413 -0.85 -1.85 -1.54
CA HIS A 413 -2.24 -1.79 -1.04
C HIS A 413 -3.05 -0.66 -1.69
N LEU A 414 -2.66 -0.23 -2.90
CA LEU A 414 -3.47 0.65 -3.73
C LEU A 414 -4.71 -0.13 -4.18
N LYS A 415 -5.89 0.22 -3.65
CA LYS A 415 -7.14 -0.25 -4.25
C LYS A 415 -7.33 0.48 -5.57
N ILE A 416 -7.71 -0.23 -6.63
CA ILE A 416 -8.03 0.30 -7.98
C ILE A 416 -9.33 1.15 -7.97
N THR A 417 -9.70 1.73 -6.83
CA THR A 417 -10.96 2.44 -6.69
C THR A 417 -10.86 3.77 -7.43
N GLN A 418 -11.49 3.80 -8.62
CA GLN A 418 -12.15 4.93 -9.30
C GLN A 418 -11.57 5.43 -10.63
N TYR A 419 -10.29 5.22 -10.97
CA TYR A 419 -9.76 5.82 -12.22
C TYR A 419 -9.96 4.95 -13.47
N LEU A 420 -9.68 3.64 -13.41
CA LEU A 420 -9.85 2.74 -14.57
C LEU A 420 -11.33 2.50 -14.93
N ILE A 421 -12.24 2.64 -13.96
CA ILE A 421 -13.68 2.42 -14.15
C ILE A 421 -14.32 3.52 -15.01
N LYS A 422 -13.69 4.68 -15.18
CA LYS A 422 -14.25 5.76 -16.02
C LYS A 422 -13.94 5.64 -17.51
N THR A 423 -12.95 4.84 -17.91
CA THR A 423 -12.47 4.82 -19.31
C THR A 423 -12.70 3.52 -20.06
N GLN A 424 -13.18 2.45 -19.41
CA GLN A 424 -13.54 1.21 -20.10
C GLN A 424 -14.84 0.65 -19.53
N SER A 425 -15.69 0.20 -20.43
CA SER A 425 -17.00 -0.43 -20.25
C SER A 425 -17.16 -1.23 -18.94
N GLN A 426 -18.36 -1.17 -18.37
CA GLN A 426 -18.85 -1.87 -17.16
C GLN A 426 -18.72 -3.42 -17.17
N ASP A 427 -17.94 -4.02 -18.06
CA ASP A 427 -18.05 -5.44 -18.42
C ASP A 427 -16.88 -6.35 -18.03
N ASP A 428 -15.86 -5.88 -17.30
CA ASP A 428 -14.79 -6.77 -16.80
C ASP A 428 -14.95 -7.09 -15.31
N TYR A 429 -15.34 -8.35 -15.03
CA TYR A 429 -15.47 -8.98 -13.70
C TYR A 429 -14.13 -9.14 -12.95
N TYR A 430 -13.07 -8.48 -13.42
CA TYR A 430 -11.76 -8.43 -12.77
C TYR A 430 -11.68 -7.16 -11.93
N ASP A 431 -12.07 -7.26 -10.66
CA ASP A 431 -11.68 -6.28 -9.63
C ASP A 431 -10.32 -6.71 -9.07
N PRO A 432 -9.19 -6.16 -9.55
CA PRO A 432 -7.90 -6.48 -8.98
C PRO A 432 -7.86 -5.77 -7.63
N LYS A 433 -8.13 -6.53 -6.56
CA LYS A 433 -8.18 -6.00 -5.19
C LYS A 433 -6.83 -5.42 -4.74
N TYR A 434 -5.74 -5.74 -5.43
CA TYR A 434 -4.38 -5.30 -5.12
C TYR A 434 -3.56 -5.07 -6.39
N GLU A 435 -2.71 -4.05 -6.38
CA GLU A 435 -1.75 -3.74 -7.44
C GLU A 435 -0.37 -4.33 -7.07
N PHE A 436 0.44 -4.69 -8.07
CA PHE A 436 1.84 -5.10 -7.86
C PHE A 436 2.77 -4.12 -8.57
N LEU A 437 3.70 -3.56 -7.82
CA LEU A 437 4.69 -2.62 -8.32
C LEU A 437 5.97 -3.38 -8.66
N THR A 438 6.32 -3.40 -9.94
CA THR A 438 7.58 -4.03 -10.36
C THR A 438 8.78 -3.21 -9.93
N ILE A 439 9.83 -3.90 -9.48
CA ILE A 439 11.03 -3.26 -8.92
C ILE A 439 11.70 -2.37 -9.97
N ASN A 440 11.82 -2.86 -11.21
CA ASN A 440 12.49 -2.15 -12.29
C ASN A 440 11.90 -0.75 -12.56
N HIS A 441 10.59 -0.54 -12.36
CA HIS A 441 9.96 0.77 -12.58
C HIS A 441 10.19 1.77 -11.44
N ILE A 442 10.63 1.31 -10.27
CA ILE A 442 10.95 2.17 -9.13
C ILE A 442 12.43 2.17 -8.77
N THR A 443 13.25 1.44 -9.53
CA THR A 443 14.69 1.35 -9.31
C THR A 443 15.35 2.73 -9.28
N ASP A 444 15.02 3.61 -10.23
CA ASP A 444 15.59 4.95 -10.30
C ASP A 444 15.19 5.81 -9.10
N GLU A 445 13.90 5.80 -8.73
CA GLU A 445 13.41 6.51 -7.54
C GLU A 445 14.09 6.01 -6.26
N ILE A 446 14.24 4.68 -6.12
CA ILE A 446 14.89 4.04 -4.97
C ILE A 446 16.37 4.42 -4.91
N ASN A 447 17.08 4.36 -6.04
CA ASN A 447 18.52 4.61 -6.10
C ASN A 447 18.84 6.10 -5.91
N GLN A 448 18.04 7.00 -6.48
CA GLN A 448 18.22 8.45 -6.36
C GLN A 448 17.68 9.01 -5.05
N ASN A 449 17.02 8.20 -4.22
CA ASN A 449 16.38 8.64 -2.97
C ASN A 449 15.44 9.84 -3.23
N ASN A 450 14.62 9.75 -4.29
CA ASN A 450 13.73 10.84 -4.73
C ASN A 450 12.53 11.01 -3.77
N PHE A 451 12.80 11.52 -2.57
CA PHE A 451 11.83 11.66 -1.49
C PHE A 451 11.10 13.00 -1.54
N GLU A 452 9.84 12.98 -1.12
CA GLU A 452 9.14 14.22 -0.80
C GLU A 452 9.61 14.72 0.58
N LEU A 453 10.50 15.72 0.58
CA LEU A 453 11.19 16.24 1.77
C LEU A 453 10.24 16.77 2.86
N ASN A 454 9.02 17.15 2.49
CA ASN A 454 8.00 17.68 3.40
C ASN A 454 7.22 16.59 4.15
N ILE A 455 7.33 15.32 3.74
CA ILE A 455 6.60 14.20 4.33
C ILE A 455 7.57 13.38 5.19
N LYS A 456 7.54 13.64 6.50
CA LYS A 456 8.34 12.93 7.49
C LYS A 456 7.57 12.80 8.81
N PRO A 457 7.94 11.84 9.68
CA PRO A 457 7.41 11.76 11.03
C PRO A 457 7.57 13.10 11.76
N GLU A 458 6.51 13.59 12.40
CA GLU A 458 6.62 14.76 13.24
C GLU A 458 7.42 14.37 14.48
N THR A 459 8.65 14.89 14.62
CA THR A 459 9.37 14.78 15.88
C THR A 459 8.66 15.63 16.94
N SER A 460 8.80 15.26 18.21
CA SER A 460 8.35 16.10 19.33
C SER A 460 8.95 17.52 19.23
N GLU A 461 10.16 17.61 18.68
CA GLU A 461 10.88 18.85 18.37
C GLU A 461 10.34 19.61 17.16
N ALA A 462 9.78 18.93 16.14
CA ALA A 462 9.13 19.58 15.00
C ALA A 462 7.84 20.33 15.38
N GLN A 463 7.35 20.13 16.60
CA GLN A 463 6.25 20.93 17.16
C GLN A 463 6.75 22.23 17.82
N SER A 464 8.05 22.37 18.13
CA SER A 464 8.63 23.67 18.49
C SER A 464 8.94 24.46 17.23
N LYS A 465 7.94 25.18 16.71
CA LYS A 465 8.22 26.30 15.79
C LYS A 465 9.14 27.29 16.49
N ASN A 466 9.97 28.03 15.77
CA ASN A 466 10.62 29.18 16.38
C ASN A 466 9.58 30.20 16.82
N TRP A 467 9.92 30.99 17.84
CA TRP A 467 9.00 31.99 18.37
C TRP A 467 9.71 33.30 18.71
N PHE A 468 8.90 34.35 18.78
CA PHE A 468 9.31 35.66 19.28
C PHE A 468 8.83 35.90 20.71
N GLY A 469 7.81 35.15 21.15
CA GLY A 469 7.19 35.25 22.46
C GLY A 469 6.28 36.45 22.65
N VAL A 470 5.36 36.62 21.72
CA VAL A 470 4.30 37.63 21.81
C VAL A 470 2.92 37.01 21.52
N ASN A 471 1.89 37.61 22.09
CA ASN A 471 0.51 37.46 21.65
C ASN A 471 0.13 38.65 20.76
N ILE A 472 -0.53 38.39 19.64
CA ILE A 472 -0.78 39.41 18.60
C ILE A 472 -2.26 39.57 18.31
N GLN A 473 -2.63 40.73 17.78
CA GLN A 473 -3.97 41.04 17.30
C GLN A 473 -3.90 41.77 15.95
N ALA A 474 -4.93 41.54 15.12
CA ALA A 474 -5.12 42.28 13.88
C ALA A 474 -5.41 43.77 14.16
N LEU A 475 -4.89 44.65 13.32
CA LEU A 475 -5.10 46.08 13.46
C LEU A 475 -6.51 46.44 12.95
N SER A 476 -7.34 47.05 13.81
CA SER A 476 -8.58 47.68 13.37
C SER A 476 -8.32 49.13 12.91
N LYS A 477 -9.18 49.66 12.05
CA LYS A 477 -9.11 51.07 11.61
C LYS A 477 -9.06 52.04 12.81
N THR A 478 -9.89 51.79 13.82
CA THR A 478 -9.92 52.58 15.06
C THR A 478 -8.63 52.48 15.90
N MET A 479 -7.92 51.36 15.87
CA MET A 479 -6.62 51.23 16.55
C MET A 479 -5.53 52.00 15.81
N LEU A 480 -5.52 51.93 14.47
CA LEU A 480 -4.52 52.62 13.64
C LEU A 480 -4.55 54.14 13.84
N GLU A 481 -5.75 54.71 13.91
CA GLU A 481 -5.96 56.13 14.18
C GLU A 481 -5.44 56.51 15.58
N LYS A 482 -5.78 55.73 16.61
CA LYS A 482 -5.33 56.00 17.98
C LYS A 482 -3.82 55.84 18.19
N LEU A 483 -3.19 54.93 17.44
CA LEU A 483 -1.76 54.63 17.54
C LEU A 483 -0.90 55.44 16.56
N ASN A 484 -1.49 56.35 15.78
CA ASN A 484 -0.84 57.14 14.73
C ASN A 484 -0.05 56.26 13.73
N ALA A 485 -0.62 55.12 13.35
CA ALA A 485 0.08 54.07 12.59
C ALA A 485 -0.49 53.81 11.18
N SER A 486 -1.51 54.57 10.74
CA SER A 486 -2.22 54.30 9.48
C SER A 486 -1.34 54.32 8.23
N THR A 487 -0.38 55.25 8.16
CA THR A 487 0.53 55.37 7.00
C THR A 487 1.59 54.28 6.98
N VAL A 488 2.24 54.04 8.12
CA VAL A 488 3.35 53.08 8.28
C VAL A 488 2.93 51.61 8.21
N THR A 489 1.64 51.31 8.37
CA THR A 489 1.06 49.96 8.28
C THR A 489 0.30 49.72 6.98
N SER A 490 0.37 50.65 6.01
CA SER A 490 -0.42 50.61 4.79
C SER A 490 -1.92 50.41 5.06
N GLN A 491 -2.49 51.27 5.92
CA GLN A 491 -3.88 51.19 6.38
C GLN A 491 -4.24 49.85 7.06
N GLY A 492 -3.28 49.25 7.79
CA GLY A 492 -3.46 47.98 8.49
C GLY A 492 -3.25 46.73 7.66
N GLN A 493 -2.83 46.86 6.40
CA GLN A 493 -2.47 45.70 5.56
C GLN A 493 -1.18 45.03 6.03
N ILE A 494 -0.27 45.82 6.62
CA ILE A 494 1.03 45.36 7.13
C ILE A 494 1.11 45.60 8.62
N GLY A 495 1.48 44.55 9.32
CA GLY A 495 1.82 44.54 10.73
C GLY A 495 0.75 43.95 11.62
N CYS A 496 1.15 43.67 12.86
CA CYS A 496 0.26 43.18 13.90
C CYS A 496 0.53 43.87 15.23
N LEU A 497 -0.54 44.15 15.98
CA LEU A 497 -0.47 44.74 17.30
C LEU A 497 -0.01 43.69 18.32
N ILE A 498 0.90 44.07 19.21
CA ILE A 498 1.29 43.24 20.34
C ILE A 498 0.32 43.46 21.50
N ASN A 499 -0.43 42.42 21.85
CA ASN A 499 -1.33 42.45 23.01
C ASN A 499 -0.59 42.15 24.31
N ASN A 500 0.35 41.18 24.24
CA ASN A 500 1.14 40.78 25.38
C ASN A 500 2.52 40.29 24.95
N VAL A 501 3.49 40.43 25.83
CA VAL A 501 4.86 39.91 25.67
C VAL A 501 5.09 38.89 26.76
N TYR A 502 5.51 37.68 26.40
CA TYR A 502 5.82 36.63 27.37
C TYR A 502 7.16 36.94 28.04
N GLU A 503 7.21 36.81 29.37
CA GLU A 503 8.45 36.97 30.14
C GLU A 503 9.55 36.03 29.64
N ASN A 504 10.80 36.47 29.75
CA ASN A 504 12.00 35.74 29.29
C ASN A 504 12.03 35.33 27.81
N SER A 505 11.08 35.79 27.00
CA SER A 505 11.08 35.56 25.55
C SER A 505 12.04 36.47 24.79
N PRO A 506 12.36 36.17 23.52
CA PRO A 506 13.17 37.06 22.68
C PRO A 506 12.62 38.50 22.64
N ALA A 507 11.31 38.68 22.45
CA ALA A 507 10.66 39.99 22.43
C ALA A 507 10.81 40.74 23.76
N HIS A 508 10.68 40.04 24.88
CA HIS A 508 10.89 40.62 26.22
C HIS A 508 12.33 41.10 26.41
N LYS A 509 13.31 40.26 26.06
CA LYS A 509 14.75 40.56 26.19
C LYS A 509 15.16 41.82 25.43
N ILE A 510 14.54 42.07 24.28
CA ILE A 510 14.82 43.26 23.48
C ILE A 510 13.87 44.43 23.81
N GLY A 511 12.97 44.32 24.79
CA GLY A 511 12.10 45.40 25.24
C GLY A 511 11.01 45.81 24.25
N ILE A 512 10.44 44.83 23.53
CA ILE A 512 9.11 44.97 22.92
C ILE A 512 8.08 45.09 24.04
N LYS A 513 7.06 45.92 23.85
CA LYS A 513 6.02 46.20 24.83
C LYS A 513 4.63 45.94 24.24
N PRO A 514 3.61 45.72 25.08
CA PRO A 514 2.22 45.83 24.64
C PRO A 514 1.98 47.15 23.91
N LEU A 515 1.10 47.14 22.91
CA LEU A 515 0.78 48.23 21.99
C LEU A 515 1.84 48.56 20.91
N ASP A 516 3.00 47.90 20.92
CA ASP A 516 3.90 47.96 19.75
C ASP A 516 3.24 47.29 18.53
N ILE A 517 3.55 47.79 17.34
CA ILE A 517 3.09 47.17 16.08
C ILE A 517 4.31 46.59 15.36
N ILE A 518 4.38 45.26 15.23
CA ILE A 518 5.48 44.62 14.49
C ILE A 518 5.17 44.68 12.99
N LEU A 519 6.08 45.26 12.21
CA LEU A 519 5.92 45.42 10.76
C LEU A 519 6.62 44.31 9.98
N SER A 520 7.89 44.03 10.27
CA SER A 520 8.68 43.08 9.49
C SER A 520 9.89 42.53 10.25
N PHE A 521 10.45 41.45 9.70
CA PHE A 521 11.75 40.91 10.09
C PHE A 521 12.74 41.00 8.94
N GLU A 522 13.98 41.39 9.21
CA GLU A 522 15.04 41.54 8.21
C GLU A 522 16.26 40.70 8.58
N LYS A 523 16.83 40.01 7.59
CA LYS A 523 18.08 39.24 7.70
C LYS A 523 19.30 40.16 7.57
N GLU A 524 20.46 39.66 7.99
CA GLU A 524 21.74 40.39 7.82
C GLU A 524 22.07 40.73 6.37
N ASN A 525 21.63 39.91 5.40
CA ASN A 525 21.84 40.15 3.97
C ASN A 525 20.85 41.16 3.35
N GLY A 526 20.09 41.90 4.17
CA GLY A 526 19.14 42.93 3.74
C GLY A 526 17.77 42.42 3.28
N GLN A 527 17.54 41.11 3.28
CA GLN A 527 16.23 40.56 2.91
C GLN A 527 15.19 40.79 4.03
N SER A 528 14.11 41.52 3.72
CA SER A 528 12.99 41.80 4.64
C SER A 528 11.77 40.92 4.37
N PHE A 529 11.01 40.62 5.42
CA PHE A 529 9.78 39.84 5.40
C PHE A 529 8.69 40.56 6.20
N ASP A 530 7.66 41.02 5.51
CA ASP A 530 6.57 41.74 6.15
C ASP A 530 5.63 40.77 6.90
N ILE A 531 5.05 41.30 7.98
CA ILE A 531 4.05 40.62 8.78
C ILE A 531 2.69 40.99 8.23
N ASP A 532 2.19 40.18 7.31
CA ASP A 532 0.82 40.20 6.84
C ASP A 532 -0.08 39.43 7.83
N MET A 533 -1.29 39.93 8.07
CA MET A 533 -2.31 39.17 8.77
C MET A 533 -3.06 38.31 7.75
N GLU A 534 -2.58 37.07 7.53
CA GLU A 534 -3.39 36.05 6.85
C GLU A 534 -4.73 35.90 7.58
N ASN A 535 -5.83 35.72 6.83
CA ASN A 535 -7.17 35.46 7.36
C ASN A 535 -7.13 34.35 8.42
N GLN A 536 -6.97 34.74 9.69
CA GLN A 536 -7.10 33.84 10.82
C GLN A 536 -8.60 33.58 11.00
N GLN A 537 -9.15 32.74 10.12
CA GLN A 537 -10.50 32.21 10.31
C GLN A 537 -10.58 31.68 11.74
N ASN A 538 -11.49 32.26 12.52
CA ASN A 538 -11.86 31.83 13.86
C ASN A 538 -12.35 30.37 13.80
N LYS A 539 -11.43 29.42 13.70
CA LYS A 539 -11.73 28.01 13.91
C LYS A 539 -12.16 27.89 15.35
N TYR A 540 -13.36 27.36 15.58
CA TYR A 540 -13.94 27.05 16.89
C TYR A 540 -12.84 26.71 17.90
N GLN A 541 -12.57 27.66 18.79
CA GLN A 541 -11.48 27.54 19.74
C GLN A 541 -11.92 26.54 20.81
N ARG A 542 -11.37 25.31 20.72
CA ARG A 542 -11.69 24.21 21.66
C ARG A 542 -11.14 24.43 23.08
N TYR A 543 -10.29 25.43 23.28
CA TYR A 543 -9.66 25.73 24.56
C TYR A 543 -10.14 27.11 25.05
N PRO A 544 -10.28 27.30 26.37
CA PRO A 544 -10.73 28.57 26.95
C PRO A 544 -9.64 29.66 26.95
N PHE A 545 -8.48 29.36 26.36
CA PHE A 545 -7.34 30.26 26.25
C PHE A 545 -6.78 30.27 24.82
N PRO A 546 -6.24 31.40 24.35
CA PRO A 546 -5.61 31.49 23.05
C PRO A 546 -4.34 30.65 23.00
N LEU A 547 -4.23 29.80 21.98
CA LEU A 547 -2.96 29.11 21.71
C LEU A 547 -1.92 30.11 21.21
N ARG A 548 -0.64 29.89 21.53
CA ARG A 548 0.46 30.80 21.12
C ARG A 548 0.67 30.90 19.61
N LYS A 549 0.13 29.96 18.83
CA LYS A 549 0.34 29.89 17.37
C LYS A 549 -0.22 31.15 16.71
N ASN A 550 0.66 31.92 16.08
CA ASN A 550 0.33 33.16 15.38
C ASN A 550 1.16 33.32 14.09
N THR A 551 0.91 34.40 13.34
CA THR A 551 1.58 34.66 12.05
C THR A 551 3.08 34.87 12.21
N ILE A 552 3.52 35.54 13.28
CA ILE A 552 4.96 35.72 13.59
C ILE A 552 5.65 34.36 13.72
N MET A 553 5.08 33.41 14.48
CA MET A 553 5.65 32.06 14.60
C MET A 553 5.70 31.31 13.26
N ASN A 554 4.74 31.52 12.38
CA ASN A 554 4.78 30.92 11.03
C ASN A 554 5.93 31.51 10.20
N LYS A 555 6.12 32.83 10.23
CA LYS A 555 7.23 33.49 9.51
C LYS A 555 8.58 33.05 10.09
N LEU A 556 8.73 33.04 11.41
CA LEU A 556 9.96 32.63 12.09
C LEU A 556 10.30 31.14 11.95
N SER A 557 9.31 30.28 11.67
CA SER A 557 9.54 28.84 11.47
C SER A 557 10.39 28.50 10.24
N LYS A 558 10.61 29.47 9.33
CA LYS A 558 11.49 29.32 8.16
C LYS A 558 12.97 29.52 8.46
N PHE A 559 13.31 29.92 9.69
CA PHE A 559 14.66 30.23 10.10
C PHE A 559 15.21 29.14 11.02
N GLU A 560 16.52 29.07 11.19
CA GLU A 560 17.15 28.19 12.18
C GLU A 560 17.25 28.91 13.53
N PRO A 561 17.08 28.21 14.66
CA PRO A 561 17.43 28.75 15.97
C PRO A 561 18.88 29.24 16.00
N GLY A 562 19.14 30.33 16.71
CA GLY A 562 20.46 30.96 16.82
C GLY A 562 20.74 32.02 15.75
N LYS A 563 19.94 32.11 14.68
CA LYS A 563 20.09 33.18 13.68
C LYS A 563 19.71 34.55 14.27
N ILE A 564 20.46 35.58 13.86
CA ILE A 564 20.22 36.97 14.26
C ILE A 564 19.31 37.62 13.22
N LEU A 565 18.23 38.27 13.67
CA LEU A 565 17.29 39.02 12.83
C LEU A 565 17.07 40.42 13.40
N LYS A 566 16.80 41.38 12.51
CA LYS A 566 16.29 42.71 12.88
C LYS A 566 14.77 42.69 12.84
N VAL A 567 14.12 43.18 13.88
CA VAL A 567 12.67 43.43 13.91
C VAL A 567 12.42 44.91 13.74
N LYS A 568 11.55 45.27 12.78
CA LYS A 568 11.03 46.63 12.60
C LYS A 568 9.65 46.72 13.23
N PHE A 569 9.44 47.73 14.07
CA PHE A 569 8.18 47.92 14.77
C PHE A 569 7.85 49.40 14.96
N VAL A 570 6.58 49.71 15.24
CA VAL A 570 6.09 51.07 15.50
C VAL A 570 5.77 51.20 16.98
N ARG A 571 6.22 52.31 17.57
CA ARG A 571 5.80 52.77 18.89
C ARG A 571 5.56 54.27 18.83
N GLU A 572 4.38 54.71 19.27
CA GLU A 572 4.00 56.15 19.27
C GLU A 572 4.20 56.81 17.88
N GLY A 573 3.80 56.11 16.81
CA GLY A 573 3.93 56.59 15.42
C GLY A 573 5.34 56.56 14.83
N LYS A 574 6.38 56.22 15.61
CA LYS A 574 7.79 56.16 15.14
C LYS A 574 8.22 54.73 14.84
N ILE A 575 8.93 54.55 13.71
CA ILE A 575 9.52 53.26 13.34
C ILE A 575 10.82 53.07 14.12
N LEU A 576 10.93 51.96 14.83
CA LEU A 576 12.08 51.52 15.59
C LEU A 576 12.58 50.18 15.06
N THR A 577 13.88 49.92 15.21
CA THR A 577 14.50 48.65 14.81
C THR A 577 15.32 48.10 15.96
N LYS A 578 15.19 46.80 16.23
CA LYS A 578 15.99 46.08 17.23
C LYS A 578 16.48 44.74 16.69
N ILE A 579 17.58 44.25 17.22
CA ILE A 579 18.17 42.97 16.84
C ILE A 579 17.79 41.92 17.90
N PHE A 580 17.42 40.72 17.48
CA PHE A 580 17.19 39.58 18.37
C PHE A 580 17.70 38.28 17.77
N THR A 581 17.93 37.29 18.64
CA THR A 581 18.29 35.93 18.25
C THR A 581 17.04 35.07 18.19
N VAL A 582 16.87 34.32 17.11
CA VAL A 582 15.76 33.39 16.93
C VAL A 582 15.88 32.22 17.90
N GLU A 583 14.86 31.99 18.72
CA GLU A 583 14.82 30.90 19.69
C GLU A 583 13.73 29.87 19.34
N LYS A 584 13.95 28.60 19.75
CA LYS A 584 12.91 27.56 19.67
C LYS A 584 11.76 27.89 20.62
N ALA A 585 10.52 27.64 20.21
CA ALA A 585 9.39 27.78 21.13
C ALA A 585 9.51 26.78 22.29
N PRO A 586 9.17 27.20 23.52
CA PRO A 586 8.90 26.26 24.61
C PRO A 586 7.69 25.37 24.26
N LYS A 587 7.47 24.30 25.04
CA LYS A 587 6.28 23.45 24.87
C LYS A 587 4.99 24.27 25.00
N ASP A 588 4.00 23.96 24.17
CA ASP A 588 2.65 24.54 24.20
C ASP A 588 1.66 23.56 24.85
N TYR A 589 0.42 23.97 25.08
CA TYR A 589 -0.57 23.16 25.78
C TYR A 589 -0.85 21.83 25.08
N LYS A 590 -0.63 21.73 23.76
CA LYS A 590 -0.80 20.49 23.01
C LYS A 590 0.37 19.53 23.22
N THR A 591 1.56 20.07 23.42
CA THR A 591 2.85 19.36 23.44
C THR A 591 3.48 19.24 24.82
N ALA A 592 2.93 19.93 25.82
CA ALA A 592 3.30 19.85 27.22
C ALA A 592 3.29 18.40 27.71
N ASP A 593 4.21 18.08 28.61
CA ASP A 593 4.27 16.76 29.23
C ASP A 593 2.95 16.48 29.93
N LYS A 594 2.51 15.23 29.85
CA LYS A 594 1.21 14.80 30.34
C LYS A 594 1.33 13.50 31.10
N PHE A 595 0.50 13.36 32.13
CA PHE A 595 0.34 12.12 32.88
C PHE A 595 -1.14 11.82 33.09
N ILE A 596 -1.47 10.52 33.07
CA ILE A 596 -2.82 10.01 33.21
C ILE A 596 -2.81 9.05 34.39
N CYS A 597 -3.39 9.48 35.51
CA CYS A 597 -3.65 8.64 36.67
C CYS A 597 -5.03 8.00 36.48
N LYS A 598 -5.02 6.74 36.04
CA LYS A 598 -6.23 6.00 35.61
C LYS A 598 -7.14 5.66 36.78
N GLU A 599 -6.54 5.38 37.93
CA GLU A 599 -7.18 4.94 39.17
C GLU A 599 -8.15 6.02 39.66
N ILE A 600 -7.66 7.25 39.79
CA ILE A 600 -8.46 8.40 40.22
C ILE A 600 -9.15 9.16 39.08
N GLY A 601 -8.88 8.80 37.82
CA GLY A 601 -9.51 9.40 36.64
C GLY A 601 -9.07 10.83 36.33
N LEU A 602 -7.80 11.14 36.59
CA LEU A 602 -7.25 12.49 36.47
C LEU A 602 -6.19 12.55 35.36
N HIS A 603 -6.26 13.56 34.50
CA HIS A 603 -5.28 13.81 33.44
C HIS A 603 -4.66 15.18 33.66
N ILE A 604 -3.35 15.25 33.75
CA ILE A 604 -2.60 16.48 34.07
C ILE A 604 -1.59 16.82 33.00
N LYS A 605 -1.24 18.10 32.91
CA LYS A 605 -0.21 18.64 32.04
C LYS A 605 0.64 19.70 32.75
N ASP A 606 1.86 19.91 32.28
CA ASP A 606 2.67 21.05 32.71
C ASP A 606 2.02 22.38 32.35
N LEU A 607 2.26 23.40 33.18
CA LEU A 607 1.87 24.77 32.90
C LEU A 607 2.72 25.35 31.76
N THR A 608 2.06 25.85 30.72
CA THR A 608 2.71 26.52 29.59
C THR A 608 2.45 28.02 29.61
N TYR A 609 3.24 28.79 28.84
CA TYR A 609 3.16 30.26 28.80
C TYR A 609 1.73 30.79 28.56
N GLU A 610 1.00 30.22 27.59
CA GLU A 610 -0.36 30.65 27.28
C GLU A 610 -1.38 30.30 28.37
N VAL A 611 -1.18 29.18 29.07
CA VAL A 611 -2.02 28.81 30.21
C VAL A 611 -1.75 29.77 31.35
N ARG A 612 -0.46 29.97 31.69
CA ARG A 612 -0.03 30.90 32.73
C ARG A 612 -0.61 32.30 32.52
N GLN A 613 -0.49 32.83 31.31
CA GLN A 613 -1.06 34.13 30.96
C GLN A 613 -2.59 34.16 31.18
N SER A 614 -3.32 33.15 30.70
CA SER A 614 -4.79 33.15 30.73
C SER A 614 -5.37 32.98 32.13
N PHE A 615 -4.61 32.34 33.03
CA PHE A 615 -4.97 32.17 34.43
C PHE A 615 -4.25 33.15 35.38
N ASN A 616 -3.54 34.14 34.82
CA ASN A 616 -2.75 35.14 35.56
C ASN A 616 -1.77 34.52 36.58
N ILE A 617 -1.06 33.48 36.18
CA ILE A 617 -0.06 32.75 36.97
C ILE A 617 1.33 33.26 36.56
N LYS A 618 2.14 33.73 37.51
CA LYS A 618 3.51 34.19 37.23
C LYS A 618 4.42 33.04 36.77
N LEU A 619 5.57 33.35 36.16
CA LEU A 619 6.47 32.32 35.62
C LEU A 619 7.13 31.47 36.73
N ASP A 620 7.42 32.09 37.88
CA ASP A 620 8.01 31.48 39.08
C ASP A 620 6.98 30.73 39.95
N GLU A 621 5.69 30.93 39.71
CA GLU A 621 4.65 30.21 40.43
C GLU A 621 4.60 28.73 40.02
N SER A 622 4.61 27.86 41.03
CA SER A 622 4.48 26.42 40.88
C SER A 622 3.10 25.98 40.40
N GLY A 623 3.01 24.76 39.89
CA GLY A 623 1.76 24.04 39.63
C GLY A 623 1.71 23.32 38.29
N ILE A 624 0.69 22.48 38.16
CA ILE A 624 0.34 21.73 36.95
C ILE A 624 -1.16 21.92 36.66
N ILE A 625 -1.56 21.87 35.40
CA ILE A 625 -2.96 22.05 35.00
C ILE A 625 -3.67 20.70 34.82
N VAL A 626 -4.89 20.60 35.35
CA VAL A 626 -5.80 19.49 35.07
C VAL A 626 -6.36 19.64 33.67
N SER A 627 -5.99 18.73 32.78
CA SER A 627 -6.36 18.76 31.36
C SER A 627 -7.64 18.00 31.02
N LYS A 628 -8.04 17.06 31.89
CA LYS A 628 -9.29 16.30 31.81
C LYS A 628 -9.54 15.58 33.13
N VAL A 629 -10.81 15.47 33.51
CA VAL A 629 -11.27 14.62 34.61
C VAL A 629 -12.31 13.64 34.06
N VAL A 630 -12.19 12.37 34.44
CA VAL A 630 -13.13 11.31 34.05
C VAL A 630 -14.33 11.34 35.00
N ARG A 631 -15.53 11.52 34.45
CA ARG A 631 -16.77 11.53 35.24
C ARG A 631 -16.96 10.20 35.98
N GLY A 632 -17.46 10.27 37.22
CA GLY A 632 -17.70 9.09 38.07
C GLY A 632 -16.44 8.48 38.68
N LYS A 633 -15.25 9.02 38.43
CA LYS A 633 -13.99 8.58 39.07
C LYS A 633 -13.66 9.41 40.32
N PRO A 634 -12.77 8.91 41.21
CA PRO A 634 -12.47 9.57 42.49
C PRO A 634 -12.17 11.06 42.40
N ALA A 635 -11.38 11.52 41.43
CA ALA A 635 -11.09 12.95 41.26
C ALA A 635 -12.35 13.79 40.98
N PHE A 636 -13.27 13.29 40.17
CA PHE A 636 -14.54 13.98 39.87
C PHE A 636 -15.45 14.01 41.10
N ILE A 637 -15.55 12.90 41.84
CA ILE A 637 -16.37 12.80 43.06
C ILE A 637 -15.89 13.81 44.10
N HIS A 638 -14.57 13.99 44.21
CA HIS A 638 -13.95 14.95 45.11
C HIS A 638 -13.85 16.37 44.52
N ARG A 639 -14.63 16.68 43.49
CA ARG A 639 -14.78 18.03 42.90
C ARG A 639 -13.50 18.62 42.29
N VAL A 640 -12.60 17.76 41.79
CA VAL A 640 -11.56 18.21 40.85
C VAL A 640 -12.19 18.38 39.48
N TYR A 641 -11.99 19.53 38.86
CA TYR A 641 -12.53 19.87 37.57
C TYR A 641 -11.45 20.13 36.52
N ASN A 642 -11.88 20.13 35.27
CA ASN A 642 -11.02 20.52 34.16
C ASN A 642 -10.54 21.96 34.36
N LEU A 643 -9.26 22.23 34.06
CA LEU A 643 -8.55 23.51 34.19
C LEU A 643 -8.15 23.92 35.60
N ASP A 644 -8.44 23.11 36.60
CA ASP A 644 -7.91 23.32 37.95
C ASP A 644 -6.37 23.26 37.94
N ILE A 645 -5.73 24.02 38.83
CA ILE A 645 -4.27 24.02 38.99
C ILE A 645 -3.90 23.29 40.28
N ILE A 646 -3.18 22.19 40.17
CA ILE A 646 -2.66 21.48 41.34
C ILE A 646 -1.33 22.14 41.71
N LYS A 647 -1.27 22.71 42.93
CA LYS A 647 -0.10 23.42 43.45
C LYS A 647 0.78 22.54 44.33
N LYS A 648 0.17 21.63 45.09
CA LYS A 648 0.88 20.68 45.96
C LYS A 648 0.26 19.29 45.93
N ILE A 649 1.08 18.28 46.21
CA ILE A 649 0.69 16.89 46.44
C ILE A 649 1.40 16.38 47.71
N ASN A 650 0.64 15.83 48.65
CA ASN A 650 1.14 15.37 49.96
C ASN A 650 2.02 16.42 50.67
N GLY A 651 1.61 17.69 50.62
CA GLY A 651 2.34 18.82 51.24
C GLY A 651 3.54 19.34 50.43
N LYS A 652 3.99 18.62 49.39
CA LYS A 652 5.11 19.02 48.54
C LYS A 652 4.65 19.88 47.36
N ILE A 653 5.33 21.01 47.13
CA ILE A 653 5.14 21.86 45.96
C ILE A 653 5.55 21.11 44.70
N ILE A 654 4.76 21.24 43.62
CA ILE A 654 5.03 20.58 42.34
C ILE A 654 5.20 21.59 41.22
N ASN A 655 6.26 21.41 40.44
CA ASN A 655 6.55 22.27 39.29
C ASN A 655 6.42 21.55 37.95
N SER A 656 6.37 20.21 37.97
CA SER A 656 6.26 19.40 36.77
C SER A 656 5.37 18.17 36.98
N VAL A 657 4.85 17.66 35.87
CA VAL A 657 4.13 16.40 35.77
C VAL A 657 5.02 15.22 36.18
N GLN A 658 6.33 15.30 35.94
CA GLN A 658 7.27 14.27 36.35
C GLN A 658 7.36 14.16 37.88
N GLU A 659 7.50 15.29 38.57
CA GLU A 659 7.47 15.33 40.05
C GLU A 659 6.15 14.79 40.60
N PHE A 660 5.02 15.16 39.98
CA PHE A 660 3.71 14.62 40.36
C PHE A 660 3.68 13.11 40.20
N LYS A 661 4.16 12.60 39.06
CA LYS A 661 4.18 11.17 38.74
C LYS A 661 5.00 10.38 39.75
N GLU A 662 6.17 10.86 40.14
CA GLU A 662 7.02 10.18 41.12
C GLU A 662 6.33 10.08 42.50
N ILE A 663 5.67 11.15 42.94
CA ILE A 663 4.94 11.15 44.21
C ILE A 663 3.70 10.24 44.13
N TYR A 664 3.03 10.24 42.98
CA TYR A 664 1.90 9.35 42.69
C TYR A 664 2.30 7.87 42.74
N GLU A 665 3.37 7.50 42.04
CA GLU A 665 3.86 6.12 41.99
C GLU A 665 4.34 5.65 43.37
N LYS A 666 5.00 6.52 44.14
CA LYS A 666 5.36 6.22 45.53
C LYS A 666 4.12 5.99 46.41
N ALA A 667 3.09 6.82 46.28
CA ALA A 667 1.86 6.69 47.07
C ALA A 667 1.11 5.37 46.81
N LEU A 668 1.24 4.79 45.61
CA LEU A 668 0.65 3.47 45.29
C LEU A 668 1.32 2.31 46.06
N THR A 669 2.54 2.50 46.55
CA THR A 669 3.31 1.47 47.30
C THR A 669 3.09 1.52 48.82
N LEU A 670 2.46 2.57 49.33
CA LEU A 670 2.20 2.73 50.77
C LEU A 670 1.00 1.88 51.21
N GLU A 671 0.97 1.51 52.49
CA GLU A 671 -0.18 0.82 53.09
C GLU A 671 -1.45 1.69 53.02
N GLU A 672 -1.30 2.97 53.39
CA GLU A 672 -2.33 3.99 53.17
C GLU A 672 -2.18 4.65 51.80
N LYS A 673 -2.88 4.09 50.81
CA LYS A 673 -2.87 4.58 49.43
C LYS A 673 -3.73 5.83 49.27
N VAL A 674 -3.18 6.98 49.66
CA VAL A 674 -3.89 8.26 49.65
C VAL A 674 -3.05 9.38 49.02
N LEU A 675 -3.72 10.29 48.31
CA LEU A 675 -3.15 11.56 47.84
C LEU A 675 -3.91 12.76 48.41
N ASN A 676 -3.15 13.68 48.99
CA ASN A 676 -3.63 15.00 49.39
C ASN A 676 -3.23 16.02 48.33
N LEU A 677 -4.19 16.52 47.56
CA LEU A 677 -3.98 17.52 46.51
C LEU A 677 -4.38 18.90 47.01
N GLN A 678 -3.49 19.88 46.90
CA GLN A 678 -3.86 21.29 47.03
C GLN A 678 -4.18 21.82 45.63
N VAL A 679 -5.46 22.12 45.41
CA VAL A 679 -6.01 22.49 44.10
C VAL A 679 -6.48 23.94 44.14
N ASN A 680 -6.17 24.70 43.09
CA ASN A 680 -6.67 26.04 42.86
C ASN A 680 -7.67 26.01 41.70
N SER A 681 -8.94 26.29 42.01
CA SER A 681 -10.05 26.37 41.07
C SER A 681 -10.50 27.81 40.95
N LEU A 682 -10.26 28.43 39.79
CA LEU A 682 -10.67 29.82 39.50
C LEU A 682 -10.25 30.83 40.60
N GLY A 683 -9.06 30.66 41.16
CA GLY A 683 -8.50 31.54 42.21
C GLY A 683 -8.77 31.07 43.65
N LYS A 684 -9.62 30.06 43.86
CA LYS A 684 -9.91 29.51 45.20
C LYS A 684 -9.11 28.24 45.45
N SER A 685 -8.31 28.25 46.52
CA SER A 685 -7.53 27.08 46.94
C SER A 685 -8.32 26.19 47.91
N HIS A 686 -8.27 24.89 47.71
CA HIS A 686 -8.80 23.90 48.64
C HIS A 686 -7.95 22.62 48.63
N ILE A 687 -8.05 21.84 49.70
CA ILE A 687 -7.31 20.59 49.87
C ILE A 687 -8.26 19.42 49.70
N ILE A 688 -7.84 18.42 48.94
CA ILE A 688 -8.63 17.24 48.62
C ILE A 688 -7.84 15.99 48.99
N LYS A 689 -8.45 15.10 49.78
CA LYS A 689 -7.91 13.78 50.09
C LYS A 689 -8.56 12.73 49.19
N ILE A 690 -7.78 12.04 48.36
CA ILE A 690 -8.26 11.03 47.42
C ILE A 690 -7.61 9.69 47.74
N LYS A 691 -8.41 8.65 47.93
CA LYS A 691 -7.94 7.26 48.06
C LYS A 691 -7.66 6.67 46.66
N LEU A 692 -6.51 6.02 46.50
CA LEU A 692 -6.03 5.44 45.23
C LEU A 692 -6.56 4.03 44.97
#